data_AF-A0A3P3XPE8-F1
#
_entry.id   AF-A0A3P3XPE8-F1
#
_cell.length_a   1.000
_cell.length_b   1.000
_cell.length_c   1.000
_cell.angle_alpha   90.00
_cell.angle_beta   90.00
_cell.angle_gamma   90.00
#
_symmetry.space_group_name_H-M   'P 1'
#
loop_
_entity.id
_entity.type
_entity.pdbx_description
1 polymer ?
#
loop_
_entity_poly.entity_id
_entity_poly.type
_entity_poly.pdbx_seq_one_letter_code
_entity_poly.pdbx_strand_id
1 'polypeptide(L)'
;MHILVLIKQVPETDKVKMDPETGTMVRSGLESIINPLDLYAIEEALVLKERLGAQVTVISMGPPDAERALRESLAMGCDNAILLTDRAFAGSDTWATSRVLAEAIRRAGDMDLILAGERATDGDTGQVGPAVAAWLDLPILTYASALEIEPASAAVESPILSKTTPLAIRVHRLTEEGYQVLQATPPCLVTVVKEVASPRLPTLRGKKFARSAEIPHWGARDIGLDPVSVGLAGSPTRVVKIFYPKVARNGLRIMATDEAGAEKAISHIMALFENRGLLGKATVEDGASAPSAPLAASSALRSALERSPVAGGAPGPDTAEASAKPEFWILAERRTDGLDVVSFELLARARALADNRGARLAAVVLTSSLSEEDAEALIAHGADRVIAVEHPLLRDFLCEIWAEALLRLVRGRKPEVFLAAATTTGRTLMPYLAAKLGTGLTADCTELAIEEETGLLLQTRPAIGGNIMATIKTAHHKPQMATVRPHSMQPLPADSGRQGTIVRVAGAPLAGKDSPEPPVRILALERNAKDFENLEGARIVVSGGRGLKKADNFRLIRELAHALGAVVGASREAVDRGWVSYPHQVGLSGKTISPEIYLGAGISGAIQHLAGIRTAKTIISINSDPDAPIHAVADLAIVGDLFEILPRLTARLRQRSTGAAPHEPSILSPDTPAAAPPAENKASASSREARS
;
A
#
# COMPACT_ATOMS: atom_id res chain seq x y z
N MET A 1 -6.23 3.49 30.26
CA MET A 1 -6.13 3.54 28.80
C MET A 1 -7.41 2.97 28.22
N HIS A 2 -8.07 3.69 27.32
CA HIS A 2 -9.25 3.26 26.56
C HIS A 2 -8.86 3.14 25.09
N ILE A 3 -8.98 1.92 24.56
CA ILE A 3 -8.71 1.59 23.16
C ILE A 3 -10.03 1.39 22.44
N LEU A 4 -10.19 2.06 21.30
CA LEU A 4 -11.31 1.86 20.39
C LEU A 4 -10.85 1.08 19.17
N VAL A 5 -11.60 0.07 18.74
CA VAL A 5 -11.32 -0.67 17.50
C VAL A 5 -12.45 -0.45 16.49
N LEU A 6 -12.09 0.05 15.31
CA LEU A 6 -13.02 0.19 14.20
C LEU A 6 -13.02 -1.11 13.39
N ILE A 7 -14.21 -1.70 13.22
CA ILE A 7 -14.36 -2.95 12.45
C ILE A 7 -15.44 -2.83 11.39
N LYS A 8 -15.27 -3.55 10.31
CA LYS A 8 -16.24 -3.69 9.22
C LYS A 8 -16.58 -5.17 8.99
N GLN A 9 -17.82 -5.44 8.59
CA GLN A 9 -18.19 -6.73 8.00
C GLN A 9 -17.92 -6.77 6.50
N VAL A 10 -17.37 -7.88 6.04
CA VAL A 10 -17.15 -8.16 4.62
C VAL A 10 -17.74 -9.52 4.26
N PRO A 11 -18.14 -9.76 3.00
CA PRO A 11 -18.56 -11.08 2.56
C PRO A 11 -17.43 -12.11 2.72
N GLU A 12 -17.74 -13.30 3.23
CA GLU A 12 -16.79 -14.41 3.30
C GLU A 12 -16.43 -14.87 1.88
N THR A 13 -15.19 -14.62 1.45
CA THR A 13 -14.73 -14.99 0.12
C THR A 13 -14.30 -16.46 0.00
N ASP A 14 -14.14 -17.16 1.13
CA ASP A 14 -13.55 -18.50 1.21
C ASP A 14 -14.47 -19.63 0.72
N LYS A 15 -15.78 -19.42 0.76
CA LYS A 15 -16.79 -20.41 0.30
C LYS A 15 -17.45 -20.04 -1.02
N VAL A 16 -16.89 -19.05 -1.70
CA VAL A 16 -17.40 -18.55 -2.95
C VAL A 16 -17.22 -19.59 -4.06
N LYS A 17 -18.28 -19.86 -4.82
CA LYS A 17 -18.22 -20.63 -6.06
C LYS A 17 -18.16 -19.70 -7.27
N MET A 18 -17.35 -20.04 -8.26
CA MET A 18 -17.48 -19.45 -9.59
C MET A 18 -18.59 -20.15 -10.36
N ASP A 19 -19.40 -19.36 -11.04
CA ASP A 19 -20.28 -19.82 -12.10
C ASP A 19 -19.40 -20.25 -13.29
N PRO A 20 -19.45 -21.53 -13.70
CA PRO A 20 -18.61 -22.05 -14.76
C PRO A 20 -18.97 -21.53 -16.17
N GLU A 21 -20.18 -21.02 -16.39
CA GLU A 21 -20.61 -20.47 -17.68
C GLU A 21 -20.23 -19.00 -17.81
N THR A 22 -20.43 -18.23 -16.73
CA THR A 22 -20.19 -16.78 -16.76
C THR A 22 -18.79 -16.39 -16.30
N GLY A 23 -18.07 -17.28 -15.61
CA GLY A 23 -16.80 -16.98 -14.97
C GLY A 23 -16.93 -15.93 -13.87
N THR A 24 -18.14 -15.78 -13.30
CA THR A 24 -18.45 -14.79 -12.27
C THR A 24 -18.70 -15.44 -10.92
N MET A 25 -18.70 -14.62 -9.88
CA MET A 25 -18.84 -15.07 -8.50
C MET A 25 -20.31 -15.29 -8.13
N VAL A 26 -20.69 -16.50 -7.70
CA VAL A 26 -22.05 -16.76 -7.18
C VAL A 26 -22.14 -16.25 -5.73
N ARG A 27 -23.07 -15.32 -5.48
CA ARG A 27 -23.17 -14.55 -4.23
C ARG A 27 -24.37 -14.90 -3.34
N SER A 28 -25.30 -15.71 -3.82
CA SER A 28 -26.46 -16.12 -3.03
C SER A 28 -26.00 -16.93 -1.81
N GLY A 29 -26.23 -16.41 -0.60
CA GLY A 29 -25.97 -17.12 0.65
C GLY A 29 -24.56 -16.96 1.24
N LEU A 30 -23.78 -15.95 0.84
CA LEU A 30 -22.49 -15.66 1.49
C LEU A 30 -22.72 -15.09 2.89
N GLU A 31 -22.13 -15.73 3.90
CA GLU A 31 -22.11 -15.18 5.25
C GLU A 31 -21.20 -13.93 5.30
N SER A 32 -21.56 -12.97 6.15
CA SER A 32 -20.69 -11.83 6.45
C SER A 32 -19.80 -12.17 7.64
N ILE A 33 -18.51 -11.88 7.51
CA ILE A 33 -17.49 -12.09 8.55
C ILE A 33 -16.88 -10.75 8.95
N ILE A 34 -16.20 -10.69 10.10
CA ILE A 34 -15.30 -9.57 10.40
C ILE A 34 -14.26 -9.49 9.29
N ASN A 35 -14.00 -8.27 8.78
CA ASN A 35 -12.92 -8.03 7.84
C ASN A 35 -11.62 -8.66 8.39
N PRO A 36 -10.98 -9.59 7.65
CA PRO A 36 -9.81 -10.30 8.17
C PRO A 36 -8.68 -9.38 8.63
N LEU A 37 -8.57 -8.18 8.04
CA LEU A 37 -7.55 -7.21 8.41
C LEU A 37 -7.88 -6.47 9.72
N ASP A 38 -9.15 -6.37 10.09
CA ASP A 38 -9.58 -5.77 11.36
C ASP A 38 -9.39 -6.72 12.54
N LEU A 39 -9.31 -8.03 12.29
CA LEU A 39 -8.99 -9.03 13.34
C LEU A 39 -7.60 -8.77 13.95
N TYR A 40 -6.63 -8.28 13.16
CA TYR A 40 -5.31 -7.89 13.67
C TYR A 40 -5.39 -6.67 14.59
N ALA A 41 -6.26 -5.71 14.27
CA ALA A 41 -6.51 -4.55 15.12
C ALA A 41 -7.19 -4.94 16.44
N ILE A 42 -8.14 -5.88 16.40
CA ILE A 42 -8.75 -6.46 17.61
C ILE A 42 -7.68 -7.16 18.44
N GLU A 43 -6.88 -8.02 17.85
CA GLU A 43 -5.85 -8.76 18.59
C GLU A 43 -4.84 -7.84 19.26
N GLU A 44 -4.34 -6.82 18.54
CA GLU A 44 -3.42 -5.84 19.10
C GLU A 44 -4.06 -5.10 20.29
N ALA A 45 -5.34 -4.71 20.18
CA ALA A 45 -6.07 -4.11 21.29
C ALA A 45 -6.14 -5.04 22.51
N LEU A 46 -6.35 -6.34 22.29
CA LEU A 46 -6.44 -7.34 23.36
C LEU A 46 -5.08 -7.60 24.02
N VAL A 47 -4.00 -7.66 23.24
CA VAL A 47 -2.62 -7.76 23.75
C VAL A 47 -2.29 -6.54 24.62
N LEU A 48 -2.62 -5.34 24.15
CA LEU A 48 -2.46 -4.10 24.93
C LEU A 48 -3.30 -4.08 26.19
N LYS A 49 -4.54 -4.59 26.13
CA LYS A 49 -5.41 -4.76 27.30
C LYS A 49 -4.79 -5.69 28.34
N GLU A 50 -4.25 -6.82 27.92
CA GLU A 50 -3.59 -7.78 28.82
C GLU A 50 -2.33 -7.18 29.45
N ARG A 51 -1.55 -6.42 28.67
CA ARG A 51 -0.30 -5.80 29.13
C ARG A 51 -0.51 -4.58 30.03
N LEU A 52 -1.52 -3.75 29.74
CA LEU A 52 -1.69 -2.42 30.35
C LEU A 52 -2.99 -2.25 31.17
N GLY A 53 -3.83 -3.28 31.24
CA GLY A 53 -5.15 -3.19 31.87
C GLY A 53 -6.09 -2.21 31.14
N ALA A 54 -5.92 -2.06 29.83
CA ALA A 54 -6.74 -1.16 29.02
C ALA A 54 -8.20 -1.67 28.87
N GLN A 55 -9.14 -0.75 28.65
CA GLN A 55 -10.49 -1.09 28.25
C GLN A 55 -10.61 -1.07 26.73
N VAL A 56 -11.23 -2.09 26.13
CA VAL A 56 -11.37 -2.21 24.67
C VAL A 56 -12.83 -2.09 24.27
N THR A 57 -13.15 -1.07 23.46
CA THR A 57 -14.47 -0.88 22.85
C THR A 57 -14.38 -1.11 21.35
N VAL A 58 -15.32 -1.83 20.78
CA VAL A 58 -15.39 -2.09 19.33
C VAL A 58 -16.59 -1.37 18.71
N ILE A 59 -16.39 -0.74 17.56
CA ILE A 59 -17.47 -0.05 16.81
C ILE A 59 -17.55 -0.61 15.40
N SER A 60 -18.78 -0.85 14.93
CA SER A 60 -19.05 -1.14 13.53
C SER A 60 -20.24 -0.33 13.02
N MET A 61 -20.17 0.09 11.76
CA MET A 61 -21.28 0.67 11.03
C MET A 61 -21.82 -0.35 10.02
N GLY A 62 -23.11 -0.63 10.09
CA GLY A 62 -23.71 -1.62 9.19
C GLY A 62 -25.20 -1.88 9.42
N PRO A 63 -25.78 -2.81 8.64
CA PRO A 63 -27.15 -3.28 8.90
C PRO A 63 -27.24 -3.97 10.28
N PRO A 64 -28.44 -4.27 10.79
CA PRO A 64 -28.61 -4.94 12.08
C PRO A 64 -27.80 -6.25 12.24
N ASP A 65 -27.61 -7.01 11.16
CA ASP A 65 -26.79 -8.22 11.15
C ASP A 65 -25.30 -7.97 11.45
N ALA A 66 -24.85 -6.70 11.38
CA ALA A 66 -23.51 -6.27 11.78
C ALA A 66 -23.22 -6.57 13.26
N GLU A 67 -24.26 -6.69 14.08
CA GLU A 67 -24.15 -7.08 15.49
C GLU A 67 -23.45 -8.44 15.69
N ARG A 68 -23.56 -9.36 14.72
CA ARG A 68 -22.87 -10.66 14.80
C ARG A 68 -21.36 -10.50 14.91
N ALA A 69 -20.78 -9.58 14.14
CA ALA A 69 -19.35 -9.29 14.18
C ALA A 69 -18.95 -8.68 15.53
N LEU A 70 -19.75 -7.75 16.05
CA LEU A 70 -19.52 -7.15 17.35
C LEU A 70 -19.57 -8.18 18.48
N ARG A 71 -20.54 -9.10 18.45
CA ARG A 71 -20.62 -10.20 19.42
C ARG A 71 -19.43 -11.16 19.31
N GLU A 72 -18.92 -11.40 18.11
CA GLU A 72 -17.69 -12.18 17.91
C GLU A 72 -16.48 -11.48 18.54
N SER A 73 -16.32 -10.16 18.34
CA SER A 73 -15.25 -9.37 18.98
C SER A 73 -15.35 -9.37 20.52
N LEU A 74 -16.56 -9.23 21.07
CA LEU A 74 -16.79 -9.39 22.52
C LEU A 74 -16.42 -10.80 22.99
N ALA A 75 -16.68 -11.82 22.18
CA ALA A 75 -16.33 -13.20 22.50
C ALA A 75 -14.82 -13.50 22.40
N MET A 76 -14.07 -12.72 21.63
CA MET A 76 -12.60 -12.74 21.59
C MET A 76 -12.00 -12.10 22.85
N GLY A 77 -12.64 -11.05 23.40
CA GLY A 77 -12.21 -10.43 24.66
C GLY A 77 -12.45 -8.92 24.78
N CYS A 78 -13.09 -8.27 23.80
CA CYS A 78 -13.46 -6.85 23.90
C CYS A 78 -14.48 -6.63 25.04
N ASP A 79 -14.44 -5.45 25.66
CA ASP A 79 -15.29 -5.13 26.82
C ASP A 79 -16.66 -4.59 26.42
N ASN A 80 -16.68 -3.66 25.48
CA ASN A 80 -17.90 -3.00 25.01
C ASN A 80 -18.00 -3.04 23.50
N ALA A 81 -19.21 -2.93 22.98
CA ALA A 81 -19.45 -2.83 21.55
C ALA A 81 -20.53 -1.79 21.25
N ILE A 82 -20.42 -1.08 20.13
CA ILE A 82 -21.42 -0.13 19.65
C ILE A 82 -21.74 -0.45 18.19
N LEU A 83 -23.03 -0.53 17.86
CA LEU A 83 -23.50 -0.68 16.50
C LEU A 83 -24.05 0.65 15.99
N LEU A 84 -23.45 1.18 14.92
CA LEU A 84 -24.03 2.29 14.16
C LEU A 84 -24.94 1.72 13.07
N THR A 85 -26.25 1.79 13.29
CA THR A 85 -27.24 1.21 12.38
C THR A 85 -28.43 2.15 12.20
N ASP A 86 -28.62 2.59 10.96
CA ASP A 86 -29.70 3.46 10.53
C ASP A 86 -29.94 3.25 9.04
N ARG A 87 -31.19 3.33 8.58
CA ARG A 87 -31.51 3.36 7.15
C ARG A 87 -30.88 4.57 6.47
N ALA A 88 -30.72 5.68 7.19
CA ALA A 88 -30.07 6.88 6.70
C ALA A 88 -28.61 6.66 6.32
N PHE A 89 -27.92 5.65 6.87
CA PHE A 89 -26.52 5.34 6.53
C PHE A 89 -26.38 4.52 5.24
N ALA A 90 -27.48 4.05 4.65
CA ALA A 90 -27.43 3.17 3.49
C ALA A 90 -26.79 3.86 2.27
N GLY A 91 -25.94 3.10 1.55
CA GLY A 91 -25.26 3.59 0.35
C GLY A 91 -24.15 4.62 0.63
N SER A 92 -23.70 4.77 1.88
CA SER A 92 -22.56 5.62 2.22
C SER A 92 -21.29 5.18 1.49
N ASP A 93 -20.59 6.16 0.95
CA ASP A 93 -19.17 6.07 0.60
C ASP A 93 -18.27 6.22 1.84
N THR A 94 -16.97 6.14 1.61
CA THR A 94 -15.93 6.21 2.66
C THR A 94 -15.89 7.57 3.36
N TRP A 95 -16.18 8.66 2.66
CA TRP A 95 -16.25 10.00 3.24
C TRP A 95 -17.41 10.12 4.23
N ALA A 96 -18.62 9.72 3.81
CA ALA A 96 -19.79 9.75 4.70
C ALA A 96 -19.64 8.76 5.86
N THR A 97 -19.10 7.57 5.61
CA THR A 97 -18.83 6.55 6.63
C THR A 97 -17.86 7.05 7.70
N SER A 98 -16.74 7.65 7.29
CA SER A 98 -15.74 8.18 8.22
C SER A 98 -16.28 9.34 9.07
N ARG A 99 -17.15 10.19 8.50
CA ARG A 99 -17.84 11.26 9.25
C ARG A 99 -18.76 10.69 10.33
N VAL A 100 -19.56 9.67 9.99
CA VAL A 100 -20.46 8.97 10.93
C VAL A 100 -19.66 8.32 12.06
N LEU A 101 -18.57 7.62 11.73
CA LEU A 101 -17.69 7.02 12.73
C LEU A 101 -17.03 8.08 13.62
N ALA A 102 -16.50 9.17 13.07
CA ALA A 102 -15.89 10.23 13.85
C ALA A 102 -16.88 10.83 14.86
N GLU A 103 -18.13 11.06 14.47
CA GLU A 103 -19.12 11.60 15.39
C GLU A 103 -19.57 10.59 16.46
N ALA A 104 -19.66 9.31 16.09
CA ALA A 104 -19.87 8.25 17.08
C ALA A 104 -18.72 8.17 18.10
N ILE A 105 -17.48 8.38 17.68
CA ILE A 105 -16.31 8.41 18.55
C ILE A 105 -16.39 9.57 19.54
N ARG A 106 -16.74 10.78 19.06
CA ARG A 106 -16.97 11.94 19.94
C ARG A 106 -18.05 11.67 20.98
N ARG A 107 -19.14 11.01 20.58
CA ARG A 107 -20.22 10.61 21.51
C ARG A 107 -19.78 9.52 22.49
N ALA A 108 -18.93 8.59 22.07
CA ALA A 108 -18.46 7.49 22.92
C ALA A 108 -17.54 7.97 24.07
N GLY A 109 -16.92 9.15 23.93
CA GLY A 109 -16.07 9.78 24.93
C GLY A 109 -14.59 9.78 24.54
N ASP A 110 -13.74 10.09 25.52
CA ASP A 110 -12.30 10.21 25.31
C ASP A 110 -11.66 8.83 25.06
N MET A 111 -10.97 8.70 23.92
CA MET A 111 -10.24 7.48 23.53
C MET A 111 -8.75 7.79 23.48
N ASP A 112 -7.92 7.00 24.17
CA ASP A 112 -6.46 7.18 24.13
C ASP A 112 -5.84 6.65 22.83
N LEU A 113 -6.44 5.60 22.24
CA LEU A 113 -5.94 4.96 21.04
C LEU A 113 -7.10 4.43 20.20
N ILE A 114 -7.10 4.74 18.92
CA ILE A 114 -8.03 4.17 17.95
C ILE A 114 -7.26 3.22 17.03
N LEU A 115 -7.69 1.97 16.93
CA LEU A 115 -7.11 0.96 16.05
C LEU A 115 -8.07 0.61 14.91
N ALA A 116 -7.52 0.38 13.73
CA ALA A 116 -8.24 -0.12 12.57
C ALA A 116 -7.34 -1.04 11.74
N GLY A 117 -7.93 -1.94 10.94
CA GLY A 117 -7.17 -2.60 9.88
C GLY A 117 -6.72 -1.61 8.81
N GLU A 118 -5.64 -1.91 8.10
CA GLU A 118 -5.12 -1.07 7.00
C GLU A 118 -6.12 -0.84 5.87
N ARG A 119 -7.03 -1.78 5.59
CA ARG A 119 -8.08 -1.69 4.56
C ARG A 119 -9.17 -2.73 4.70
N ALA A 120 -10.28 -2.54 3.99
CA ALA A 120 -11.30 -3.55 3.81
C ALA A 120 -11.01 -4.44 2.60
N THR A 121 -11.12 -5.76 2.74
CA THR A 121 -10.81 -6.74 1.68
C THR A 121 -11.83 -6.75 0.55
N ASP A 122 -13.10 -6.46 0.83
CA ASP A 122 -14.15 -6.42 -0.18
C ASP A 122 -13.95 -5.28 -1.16
N GLY A 123 -13.55 -4.10 -0.67
CA GLY A 123 -13.41 -2.91 -1.47
C GLY A 123 -11.98 -2.52 -1.77
N ASP A 124 -10.96 -3.24 -1.30
CA ASP A 124 -9.57 -2.76 -1.24
C ASP A 124 -9.46 -1.28 -0.80
N THR A 125 -10.34 -0.85 0.12
CA THR A 125 -10.48 0.53 0.59
C THR A 125 -9.73 0.72 1.91
N GLY A 126 -8.64 1.48 1.90
CA GLY A 126 -7.90 1.91 3.10
C GLY A 126 -8.26 3.32 3.59
N GLN A 127 -9.41 3.85 3.17
CA GLN A 127 -9.72 5.29 3.29
C GLN A 127 -10.27 5.70 4.67
N VAL A 128 -10.98 4.80 5.36
CA VAL A 128 -11.79 5.18 6.53
C VAL A 128 -10.91 5.56 7.72
N GLY A 129 -9.85 4.82 8.03
CA GLY A 129 -8.93 5.14 9.13
C GLY A 129 -8.33 6.56 8.99
N PRO A 130 -7.63 6.87 7.89
CA PRO A 130 -7.10 8.21 7.65
C PRO A 130 -8.16 9.33 7.62
N ALA A 131 -9.33 9.06 7.05
CA ALA A 131 -10.42 10.04 7.05
C ALA A 131 -10.98 10.29 8.47
N VAL A 132 -11.13 9.26 9.30
CA VAL A 132 -11.56 9.40 10.71
C VAL A 132 -10.54 10.23 11.50
N ALA A 133 -9.24 9.96 11.34
CA ALA A 133 -8.19 10.76 11.97
C ALA A 133 -8.27 12.23 11.57
N ALA A 134 -8.51 12.51 10.29
CA ALA A 134 -8.73 13.87 9.79
C ALA A 134 -9.97 14.54 10.40
N TRP A 135 -11.09 13.83 10.55
CA TRP A 135 -12.28 14.39 11.18
C TRP A 135 -12.06 14.71 12.65
N LEU A 136 -11.32 13.88 13.37
CA LEU A 136 -11.06 14.02 14.80
C LEU A 136 -9.85 14.91 15.12
N ASP A 137 -9.15 15.42 14.11
CA ASP A 137 -7.88 16.16 14.29
C ASP A 137 -6.83 15.38 15.09
N LEU A 138 -6.78 14.05 14.86
CA LEU A 138 -5.85 13.16 15.56
C LEU A 138 -4.59 12.87 14.73
N PRO A 139 -3.44 12.69 15.40
CA PRO A 139 -2.25 12.12 14.78
C PRO A 139 -2.57 10.74 14.21
N ILE A 140 -2.03 10.42 13.02
CA ILE A 140 -2.22 9.12 12.38
C ILE A 140 -0.90 8.40 12.09
N LEU A 141 -0.83 7.13 12.49
CA LEU A 141 0.25 6.23 12.15
C LEU A 141 -0.30 5.06 11.33
N THR A 142 -0.03 5.03 10.03
CA THR A 142 -0.57 4.00 9.14
C THR A 142 0.37 2.80 8.98
N TYR A 143 -0.18 1.67 8.53
CA TYR A 143 0.56 0.45 8.20
C TYR A 143 1.50 -0.05 9.31
N ALA A 144 1.08 0.02 10.58
CA ALA A 144 1.88 -0.45 11.71
C ALA A 144 2.03 -1.98 11.68
N SER A 145 3.26 -2.46 11.53
CA SER A 145 3.66 -3.86 11.64
C SER A 145 4.07 -4.26 13.06
N ALA A 146 4.35 -3.28 13.92
CA ALA A 146 4.55 -3.46 15.36
C ALA A 146 4.10 -2.20 16.09
N LEU A 147 3.62 -2.35 17.33
CA LEU A 147 3.16 -1.26 18.18
C LEU A 147 3.66 -1.43 19.62
N GLU A 148 4.33 -0.41 20.11
CA GLU A 148 4.86 -0.32 21.46
C GLU A 148 4.31 0.93 22.15
N ILE A 149 3.99 0.78 23.44
CA ILE A 149 3.55 1.90 24.27
C ILE A 149 4.57 2.04 25.39
N GLU A 150 5.31 3.15 25.36
CA GLU A 150 6.35 3.47 26.33
C GLU A 150 5.97 4.72 27.12
N PRO A 151 6.50 4.90 28.35
CA PRO A 151 6.59 6.21 28.97
C PRO A 151 7.34 7.19 28.07
N ALA A 152 6.81 8.41 27.85
CA ALA A 152 7.39 9.43 26.97
C ALA A 152 8.74 10.01 27.46
N SER A 153 9.30 9.48 28.55
CA SER A 153 10.66 9.75 29.02
C SER A 153 11.30 8.47 29.54
N ALA A 154 12.44 8.09 28.95
CA ALA A 154 13.30 6.98 29.37
C ALA A 154 14.01 7.22 30.73
N ALA A 155 13.59 8.22 31.53
CA ALA A 155 14.24 8.63 32.78
C ALA A 155 13.47 8.23 34.06
N VAL A 156 12.51 7.31 34.00
CA VAL A 156 11.82 6.83 35.20
C VAL A 156 12.05 5.33 35.35
N GLU A 157 13.03 4.96 36.19
CA GLU A 157 13.31 3.61 36.68
C GLU A 157 12.19 3.09 37.62
N SER A 158 10.93 3.24 37.25
CA SER A 158 9.80 2.70 38.02
C SER A 158 9.05 1.66 37.18
N PRO A 159 8.97 0.40 37.64
CA PRO A 159 8.27 -0.68 36.93
C PRO A 159 6.73 -0.57 37.02
N ILE A 160 6.20 0.53 37.55
CA ILE A 160 4.76 0.78 37.70
C ILE A 160 4.42 2.07 36.95
N LEU A 161 3.67 1.96 35.85
CA LEU A 161 3.11 3.12 35.17
C LEU A 161 2.18 3.89 36.12
N SER A 162 2.58 5.11 36.50
CA SER A 162 1.68 6.04 37.18
C SER A 162 0.63 6.56 36.19
N LYS A 163 -0.60 6.84 36.65
CA LYS A 163 -1.68 7.45 35.84
C LYS A 163 -1.33 8.81 35.21
N THR A 164 -0.20 9.40 35.58
CA THR A 164 0.26 10.73 35.17
C THR A 164 1.48 10.71 34.25
N THR A 165 2.02 9.54 33.92
CA THR A 165 3.17 9.45 33.03
C THR A 165 2.71 9.63 31.58
N PRO A 166 3.21 10.64 30.84
CA PRO A 166 2.86 10.81 29.44
C PRO A 166 3.25 9.55 28.67
N LEU A 167 2.34 9.04 27.84
CA LEU A 167 2.58 7.86 27.01
C LEU A 167 3.08 8.29 25.63
N ALA A 168 3.99 7.49 25.07
CA ALA A 168 4.40 7.56 23.69
C ALA A 168 4.00 6.25 23.00
N ILE A 169 3.33 6.37 21.86
CA ILE A 169 3.01 5.25 20.99
C ILE A 169 4.06 5.22 19.90
N ARG A 170 4.89 4.18 19.90
CA ARG A 170 5.89 3.92 18.87
C ARG A 170 5.37 2.82 17.95
N VAL A 171 5.51 3.02 16.64
CA VAL A 171 5.16 1.99 15.66
C VAL A 171 6.26 1.79 14.64
N HIS A 172 6.39 0.56 14.18
CA HIS A 172 7.13 0.25 12.96
C HIS A 172 6.13 0.32 11.80
N ARG A 173 6.22 1.37 10.99
CA ARG A 173 5.38 1.56 9.81
C ARG A 173 6.01 0.87 8.61
N LEU A 174 5.26 -0.03 7.98
CA LEU A 174 5.63 -0.65 6.72
C LEU A 174 5.49 0.36 5.57
N THR A 175 6.49 0.43 4.70
CA THR A 175 6.55 1.28 3.49
C THR A 175 7.02 0.47 2.29
N GLU A 176 7.04 1.06 1.09
CA GLU A 176 7.58 0.41 -0.11
C GLU A 176 9.11 0.22 -0.08
N GLU A 177 9.82 0.96 0.76
CA GLU A 177 11.29 0.94 0.88
C GLU A 177 11.78 0.25 2.18
N GLY A 178 10.89 -0.39 2.95
CA GLY A 178 11.21 -1.03 4.23
C GLY A 178 10.36 -0.48 5.38
N TYR A 179 10.98 -0.25 6.54
CA TYR A 179 10.28 0.25 7.74
C TYR A 179 10.63 1.69 8.10
N GLN A 180 9.67 2.40 8.67
CA GLN A 180 9.83 3.72 9.27
C GLN A 180 9.38 3.64 10.73
N VAL A 181 10.25 3.99 11.67
CA VAL A 181 9.88 4.02 13.09
C VAL A 181 9.27 5.39 13.39
N LEU A 182 7.99 5.41 13.75
CA LEU A 182 7.22 6.60 14.05
C LEU A 182 6.83 6.65 15.53
N GLN A 183 6.69 7.84 16.07
CA GLN A 183 6.21 8.07 17.43
C GLN A 183 5.16 9.18 17.49
N ALA A 184 4.09 8.97 18.23
CA ALA A 184 3.07 9.97 18.53
C ALA A 184 2.64 9.88 20.00
N THR A 185 1.99 10.93 20.51
CA THR A 185 1.34 10.92 21.84
C THR A 185 -0.16 10.64 21.70
N PRO A 186 -0.78 9.88 22.62
CA PRO A 186 -2.23 9.79 22.73
C PRO A 186 -2.90 11.17 22.91
N PRO A 187 -4.14 11.36 22.40
CA PRO A 187 -4.89 10.42 21.58
C PRO A 187 -4.35 10.34 20.15
N CYS A 188 -4.30 9.13 19.56
CA CYS A 188 -3.94 8.96 18.15
C CYS A 188 -4.70 7.80 17.49
N LEU A 189 -4.66 7.74 16.15
CA LEU A 189 -5.21 6.64 15.37
C LEU A 189 -4.08 5.84 14.71
N VAL A 190 -4.10 4.52 14.87
CA VAL A 190 -3.16 3.60 14.23
C VAL A 190 -3.90 2.62 13.34
N THR A 191 -3.48 2.49 12.09
CA THR A 191 -3.93 1.38 11.23
C THR A 191 -2.87 0.29 11.22
N VAL A 192 -3.25 -0.96 11.41
CA VAL A 192 -2.31 -2.09 11.53
C VAL A 192 -2.32 -2.99 10.31
N VAL A 193 -1.18 -3.66 10.07
CA VAL A 193 -1.05 -4.75 9.09
C VAL A 193 -1.00 -6.11 9.79
N LYS A 194 -1.06 -7.19 9.01
CA LYS A 194 -1.05 -8.58 9.52
C LYS A 194 0.14 -8.92 10.44
N GLU A 195 1.27 -8.26 10.28
CA GLU A 195 2.49 -8.53 11.07
C GLU A 195 2.35 -8.14 12.55
N VAL A 196 1.42 -7.24 12.90
CA VAL A 196 1.31 -6.73 14.27
C VAL A 196 0.97 -7.82 15.28
N ALA A 197 0.15 -8.80 14.90
CA ALA A 197 -0.36 -9.80 15.81
C ALA A 197 -0.92 -11.04 15.10
N SER A 198 -1.21 -12.09 15.86
CA SER A 198 -1.88 -13.32 15.38
C SER A 198 -3.24 -13.46 16.05
N PRO A 199 -4.36 -13.23 15.33
CA PRO A 199 -5.69 -13.18 15.94
C PRO A 199 -6.07 -14.47 16.65
N ARG A 200 -6.50 -14.34 17.91
CA ARG A 200 -7.01 -15.45 18.71
C ARG A 200 -8.42 -15.86 18.31
N LEU A 201 -8.82 -17.06 18.72
CA LEU A 201 -10.20 -17.54 18.56
C LEU A 201 -11.07 -17.14 19.78
N PRO A 202 -12.39 -16.94 19.58
CA PRO A 202 -13.32 -16.71 20.67
C PRO A 202 -13.33 -17.83 21.71
N THR A 203 -13.38 -17.47 23.00
CA THR A 203 -13.43 -18.44 24.11
C THR A 203 -14.87 -18.79 24.50
N LEU A 204 -15.10 -19.93 25.15
CA LEU A 204 -16.45 -20.29 25.65
C LEU A 204 -16.99 -19.28 26.66
N ARG A 205 -16.13 -18.78 27.56
CA ARG A 205 -16.47 -17.73 28.52
C ARG A 205 -16.83 -16.43 27.81
N GLY A 206 -16.04 -16.05 26.81
CA GLY A 206 -16.30 -14.89 25.96
C GLY A 206 -17.63 -15.01 25.22
N LYS A 207 -17.94 -16.16 24.63
CA LYS A 207 -19.25 -16.39 23.97
C LYS A 207 -20.43 -16.24 24.94
N LYS A 208 -20.29 -16.69 26.19
CA LYS A 208 -21.32 -16.51 27.22
C LYS A 208 -21.52 -15.03 27.55
N PHE A 209 -20.42 -14.29 27.74
CA PHE A 209 -20.44 -12.85 27.98
C PHE A 209 -21.07 -12.09 26.80
N ALA A 210 -20.58 -12.35 25.58
CA ALA A 210 -21.04 -11.72 24.36
C ALA A 210 -22.54 -11.91 24.11
N ARG A 211 -23.14 -13.01 24.56
CA ARG A 211 -24.59 -13.24 24.47
C ARG A 211 -25.41 -12.36 25.42
N SER A 212 -24.87 -12.09 26.61
CA SER A 212 -25.54 -11.24 27.62
C SER A 212 -25.17 -9.76 27.54
N ALA A 213 -24.10 -9.41 26.82
CA ALA A 213 -23.65 -8.04 26.66
C ALA A 213 -24.68 -7.21 25.89
N GLU A 214 -24.94 -6.01 26.40
CA GLU A 214 -25.73 -4.98 25.73
C GLU A 214 -24.87 -4.29 24.67
N ILE A 215 -25.42 -4.16 23.47
CA ILE A 215 -24.77 -3.48 22.35
C ILE A 215 -25.67 -2.31 21.98
N PRO A 216 -25.34 -1.07 22.37
CA PRO A 216 -26.11 0.09 22.00
C PRO A 216 -26.18 0.23 20.48
N HIS A 217 -27.38 0.50 19.98
CA HIS A 217 -27.62 0.84 18.58
C HIS A 217 -27.79 2.36 18.48
N TRP A 218 -26.91 3.03 17.74
CA TRP A 218 -27.00 4.46 17.51
C TRP A 218 -27.32 4.74 16.04
N GLY A 219 -28.38 5.49 15.81
CA GLY A 219 -28.72 6.05 14.51
C GLY A 219 -28.12 7.44 14.31
N ALA A 220 -28.43 8.08 13.17
CA ALA A 220 -27.86 9.38 12.80
C ALA A 220 -28.16 10.46 13.86
N ARG A 221 -29.39 10.48 14.38
CA ARG A 221 -29.81 11.47 15.39
C ARG A 221 -29.16 11.25 16.75
N ASP A 222 -28.88 10.01 17.12
CA ASP A 222 -28.19 9.71 18.37
C ASP A 222 -26.79 10.34 18.35
N ILE A 223 -26.07 10.20 17.25
CA ILE A 223 -24.77 10.85 17.09
C ILE A 223 -24.88 12.31 16.64
N GLY A 224 -26.02 12.99 16.78
CA GLY A 224 -26.12 14.43 16.46
C GLY A 224 -25.94 14.80 14.98
N LEU A 225 -26.08 13.83 14.06
CA LEU A 225 -26.06 14.07 12.61
C LEU A 225 -27.48 14.20 12.05
N ASP A 226 -27.63 15.07 11.06
CA ASP A 226 -28.84 15.14 10.27
C ASP A 226 -28.92 13.92 9.33
N PRO A 227 -29.99 13.09 9.40
CA PRO A 227 -30.19 11.95 8.51
C PRO A 227 -30.09 12.26 7.01
N VAL A 228 -30.39 13.49 6.56
CA VAL A 228 -30.26 13.84 5.13
C VAL A 228 -28.82 14.15 4.71
N SER A 229 -27.92 14.34 5.68
CA SER A 229 -26.51 14.67 5.46
C SER A 229 -25.57 13.47 5.51
N VAL A 230 -26.12 12.26 5.62
CA VAL A 230 -25.40 10.97 5.71
C VAL A 230 -25.91 10.02 4.63
N GLY A 231 -25.37 8.80 4.57
CA GLY A 231 -25.78 7.83 3.57
C GLY A 231 -25.38 8.23 2.17
N LEU A 232 -26.10 7.68 1.20
CA LEU A 232 -25.97 8.07 -0.19
C LEU A 232 -26.09 9.60 -0.32
N ALA A 233 -27.14 10.23 0.23
CA ALA A 233 -27.33 11.69 0.10
C ALA A 233 -26.12 12.51 0.55
N GLY A 234 -25.50 12.15 1.67
CA GLY A 234 -24.29 12.79 2.20
C GLY A 234 -22.98 12.42 1.50
N SER A 235 -22.97 11.38 0.67
CA SER A 235 -21.77 10.91 -0.02
C SER A 235 -21.39 11.76 -1.22
N PRO A 236 -20.15 12.26 -1.30
CA PRO A 236 -19.65 12.96 -2.48
C PRO A 236 -19.57 12.09 -3.74
N THR A 237 -19.33 10.79 -3.59
CA THR A 237 -19.17 9.86 -4.71
C THR A 237 -20.45 9.08 -5.04
N ARG A 238 -20.58 8.65 -6.31
CA ARG A 238 -21.70 7.86 -6.81
C ARG A 238 -21.21 6.77 -7.76
N VAL A 239 -21.65 5.53 -7.53
CA VAL A 239 -21.48 4.44 -8.50
C VAL A 239 -22.45 4.66 -9.66
N VAL A 240 -21.92 4.75 -10.88
CA VAL A 240 -22.71 4.98 -12.11
C VAL A 240 -22.81 3.77 -13.01
N LYS A 241 -21.83 2.87 -12.93
CA LYS A 241 -21.79 1.65 -13.75
C LYS A 241 -21.17 0.51 -12.95
N ILE A 242 -21.77 -0.66 -13.05
CA ILE A 242 -21.26 -1.91 -12.50
C ILE A 242 -21.17 -2.90 -13.66
N PHE A 243 -20.03 -3.55 -13.81
CA PHE A 243 -19.86 -4.64 -14.77
C PHE A 243 -18.97 -5.75 -14.21
N TYR A 244 -19.12 -6.95 -14.76
CA TYR A 244 -18.41 -8.14 -14.30
C TYR A 244 -17.35 -8.51 -15.34
N PRO A 245 -16.05 -8.37 -15.04
CA PRO A 245 -15.00 -8.71 -15.99
C PRO A 245 -14.91 -10.24 -16.13
N LYS A 246 -15.09 -10.75 -17.35
CA LYS A 246 -14.92 -12.18 -17.67
C LYS A 246 -13.45 -12.57 -17.50
N VAL A 247 -13.16 -13.61 -16.72
CA VAL A 247 -11.80 -14.12 -16.47
C VAL A 247 -11.49 -15.37 -17.30
N ALA A 248 -11.88 -15.38 -18.56
CA ALA A 248 -11.42 -16.42 -19.47
C ALA A 248 -10.18 -15.89 -20.20
N ARG A 249 -9.00 -16.41 -19.86
CA ARG A 249 -7.81 -16.25 -20.70
C ARG A 249 -7.75 -17.47 -21.62
N ASN A 250 -7.51 -17.27 -22.92
CA ASN A 250 -7.29 -18.36 -23.86
C ASN A 250 -5.86 -18.92 -23.69
N GLY A 251 -5.60 -19.51 -22.52
CA GLY A 251 -4.29 -20.00 -22.12
C GLY A 251 -3.89 -21.28 -22.83
N LEU A 252 -2.59 -21.39 -23.15
CA LEU A 252 -2.01 -22.64 -23.63
C LEU A 252 -1.84 -23.61 -22.45
N ARG A 253 -2.37 -24.82 -22.58
CA ARG A 253 -2.18 -25.90 -21.59
C ARG A 253 -1.19 -26.93 -22.10
N ILE A 254 -0.17 -27.23 -21.28
CA ILE A 254 0.87 -28.23 -21.55
C ILE A 254 0.83 -29.31 -20.48
N MET A 255 0.71 -30.56 -20.89
CA MET A 255 0.88 -31.72 -20.02
C MET A 255 2.36 -32.07 -19.99
N ALA A 256 3.00 -31.92 -18.84
CA ALA A 256 4.41 -32.25 -18.59
C ALA A 256 4.48 -33.49 -17.69
N THR A 257 3.90 -34.59 -18.17
CA THR A 257 3.87 -35.89 -17.47
C THR A 257 5.03 -36.80 -17.86
N ASP A 258 5.79 -36.44 -18.89
CA ASP A 258 6.96 -37.14 -19.41
C ASP A 258 8.09 -36.16 -19.75
N GLU A 259 9.28 -36.70 -20.02
CA GLU A 259 10.49 -35.91 -20.30
C GLU A 259 10.30 -34.96 -21.51
N ALA A 260 9.59 -35.41 -22.54
CA ALA A 260 9.28 -34.60 -23.72
C ALA A 260 8.32 -33.45 -23.40
N GLY A 261 7.30 -33.69 -22.57
CA GLY A 261 6.37 -32.68 -22.09
C GLY A 261 7.04 -31.65 -21.19
N ALA A 262 7.97 -32.08 -20.33
CA ALA A 262 8.77 -31.18 -19.49
C ALA A 262 9.67 -30.26 -20.33
N GLU A 263 10.39 -30.79 -21.33
CA GLU A 263 11.24 -29.98 -22.22
C GLU A 263 10.40 -29.00 -23.06
N LYS A 264 9.22 -29.43 -23.52
CA LYS A 264 8.26 -28.57 -24.21
C LYS A 264 7.79 -27.43 -23.33
N ALA A 265 7.45 -27.71 -22.07
CA ALA A 265 7.03 -26.69 -21.11
C ALA A 265 8.13 -25.65 -20.87
N ILE A 266 9.37 -26.11 -20.63
CA ILE A 266 10.54 -25.22 -20.43
C ILE A 266 10.78 -24.36 -21.68
N SER A 267 10.73 -24.95 -22.87
CA SER A 267 10.94 -24.25 -24.14
C SER A 267 9.90 -23.13 -24.35
N HIS A 268 8.62 -23.38 -24.03
CA HIS A 268 7.57 -22.37 -24.11
C HIS A 268 7.74 -21.25 -23.08
N ILE A 269 8.15 -21.57 -21.85
CA ILE A 269 8.45 -20.55 -20.83
C ILE A 269 9.60 -19.65 -21.30
N MET A 270 10.68 -20.26 -21.82
CA MET A 270 11.82 -19.51 -22.34
C MET A 270 11.43 -18.59 -23.50
N ALA A 271 10.63 -19.09 -24.45
CA ALA A 271 10.13 -18.27 -25.57
C ALA A 271 9.25 -17.09 -25.09
N LEU A 272 8.44 -17.29 -24.05
CA LEU A 272 7.67 -16.18 -23.45
C LEU A 272 8.58 -15.12 -22.83
N PHE A 273 9.65 -15.53 -22.15
CA PHE A 273 10.63 -14.60 -21.58
C PHE A 273 11.40 -13.84 -22.67
N GLU A 274 11.75 -14.49 -23.78
CA GLU A 274 12.39 -13.85 -24.94
C GLU A 274 11.48 -12.82 -25.62
N ASN A 275 10.24 -13.20 -25.94
CA ASN A 275 9.29 -12.34 -26.65
C ASN A 275 8.94 -11.07 -25.87
N ARG A 276 9.08 -11.11 -24.53
CA ARG A 276 8.84 -9.97 -23.65
C ARG A 276 10.10 -9.14 -23.39
N GLY A 277 11.25 -9.50 -23.97
CA GLY A 277 12.51 -8.80 -23.78
C GLY A 277 13.04 -8.87 -22.34
N LEU A 278 12.64 -9.91 -21.58
CA LEU A 278 13.04 -10.10 -20.19
C LEU A 278 14.37 -10.86 -20.07
N LEU A 279 14.81 -11.44 -21.17
CA LEU A 279 16.14 -12.00 -21.33
C LEU A 279 16.95 -10.97 -22.12
N GLY A 280 17.99 -10.40 -21.50
CA GLY A 280 18.78 -9.31 -22.09
C GLY A 280 19.20 -9.59 -23.54
N LYS A 281 19.16 -8.56 -24.40
CA LYS A 281 19.79 -8.65 -25.72
C LYS A 281 21.30 -8.83 -25.51
N ALA A 282 21.90 -9.78 -26.21
CA ALA A 282 23.34 -9.89 -26.31
C ALA A 282 23.90 -8.57 -26.87
N THR A 283 24.56 -7.78 -26.04
CA THR A 283 25.38 -6.66 -26.49
C THR A 283 26.58 -7.26 -27.20
N VAL A 284 26.63 -7.08 -28.52
CA VAL A 284 27.88 -7.15 -29.28
C VAL A 284 28.66 -5.92 -28.86
N GLU A 285 29.65 -6.10 -27.99
CA GLU A 285 30.71 -5.13 -27.78
C GLU A 285 31.57 -5.10 -29.05
N ASP A 286 31.33 -4.13 -29.93
CA ASP A 286 32.39 -3.67 -30.82
C ASP A 286 33.28 -2.72 -30.00
N GLY A 287 34.49 -3.21 -29.70
CA GLY A 287 35.47 -2.51 -28.89
C GLY A 287 35.88 -1.17 -29.50
N ALA A 288 35.68 -0.11 -28.72
CA ALA A 288 36.54 1.05 -28.74
C ALA A 288 36.75 1.50 -27.29
N SER A 289 38.00 1.36 -26.86
CA SER A 289 38.59 1.85 -25.62
C SER A 289 37.91 3.09 -25.05
N ALA A 290 37.55 3.03 -23.77
CA ALA A 290 37.28 4.21 -22.97
C ALA A 290 38.49 5.16 -22.98
N PRO A 291 38.29 6.46 -23.26
CA PRO A 291 39.10 7.49 -22.66
C PRO A 291 38.29 8.13 -21.53
N SER A 292 38.82 7.98 -20.32
CA SER A 292 38.56 8.91 -19.23
C SER A 292 38.99 10.31 -19.65
N ALA A 293 38.05 11.24 -19.83
CA ALA A 293 38.33 12.68 -19.82
C ALA A 293 37.05 13.50 -19.51
N PRO A 294 37.18 14.64 -18.81
CA PRO A 294 36.07 15.41 -18.26
C PRO A 294 35.42 16.29 -19.33
N LEU A 295 34.09 16.34 -19.38
CA LEU A 295 33.39 17.33 -20.19
C LEU A 295 33.37 18.68 -19.46
N ALA A 296 34.40 19.47 -19.75
CA ALA A 296 34.38 20.91 -19.57
C ALA A 296 33.23 21.51 -20.39
N ALA A 297 32.25 22.08 -19.69
CA ALA A 297 31.21 22.89 -20.30
C ALA A 297 31.86 24.14 -20.92
N SER A 298 31.75 24.23 -22.24
CA SER A 298 32.13 25.37 -23.07
C SER A 298 31.49 26.66 -22.56
N SER A 299 32.33 27.66 -22.36
CA SER A 299 32.07 28.97 -21.78
C SER A 299 31.37 29.95 -22.73
N ALA A 300 30.34 29.52 -23.45
CA ALA A 300 29.71 30.37 -24.48
C ALA A 300 28.18 30.28 -24.49
N LEU A 301 27.53 30.53 -23.34
CA LEU A 301 26.16 31.05 -23.30
C LEU A 301 25.88 31.84 -22.01
N ARG A 302 26.89 32.62 -21.57
CA ARG A 302 26.74 33.65 -20.53
C ARG A 302 26.56 35.02 -21.20
N SER A 303 25.39 35.29 -21.78
CA SER A 303 24.89 36.67 -21.98
C SER A 303 23.48 36.68 -22.56
N ALA A 304 22.48 36.49 -21.72
CA ALA A 304 21.12 37.05 -21.86
C ALA A 304 20.30 36.65 -20.61
N LEU A 305 20.82 37.03 -19.44
CA LEU A 305 20.13 36.90 -18.15
C LEU A 305 19.76 38.31 -17.69
N GLU A 306 18.61 38.80 -18.12
CA GLU A 306 17.97 39.91 -17.43
C GLU A 306 17.22 39.38 -16.22
N ARG A 307 17.77 39.72 -15.05
CA ARG A 307 17.21 39.48 -13.73
C ARG A 307 16.01 40.42 -13.52
N SER A 308 14.93 39.92 -12.94
CA SER A 308 13.98 40.76 -12.19
C SER A 308 13.97 40.30 -10.73
N PRO A 309 13.97 41.22 -9.74
CA PRO A 309 14.40 40.92 -8.38
C PRO A 309 13.31 40.29 -7.51
N VAL A 310 13.81 39.52 -6.54
CA VAL A 310 13.10 39.02 -5.36
C VAL A 310 12.51 40.20 -4.58
N ALA A 311 11.18 40.23 -4.44
CA ALA A 311 10.49 41.10 -3.50
C ALA A 311 9.72 40.23 -2.50
N GLY A 312 10.13 40.29 -1.23
CA GLY A 312 9.38 39.73 -0.11
C GLY A 312 8.09 40.50 0.12
N GLY A 313 6.98 39.77 0.16
CA GLY A 313 5.65 40.28 0.47
C GLY A 313 4.64 39.14 0.47
N ALA A 314 3.71 39.15 1.42
CA ALA A 314 2.63 38.17 1.56
C ALA A 314 1.89 37.91 0.23
N PRO A 315 1.32 36.71 0.01
CA PRO A 315 0.77 36.34 -1.29
C PRO A 315 -0.50 37.16 -1.57
N GLY A 316 -0.38 38.14 -2.48
CA GLY A 316 -1.53 38.73 -3.16
C GLY A 316 -2.05 37.76 -4.23
N PRO A 317 -3.34 37.85 -4.61
CA PRO A 317 -3.90 37.04 -5.69
C PRO A 317 -3.29 37.52 -7.00
N ASP A 318 -2.58 36.64 -7.71
CA ASP A 318 -2.19 36.88 -9.09
C ASP A 318 -3.44 37.27 -9.90
N THR A 319 -3.35 38.42 -10.53
CA THR A 319 -4.39 39.10 -11.28
C THR A 319 -4.95 38.23 -12.40
N ALA A 320 -6.26 37.96 -12.31
CA ALA A 320 -7.20 37.59 -13.36
C ALA A 320 -6.65 37.30 -14.78
N GLU A 321 -6.37 36.03 -15.08
CA GLU A 321 -6.50 35.50 -16.45
C GLU A 321 -7.95 35.07 -16.68
N ALA A 322 -8.65 35.81 -17.55
CA ALA A 322 -9.97 35.42 -18.05
C ALA A 322 -9.87 34.10 -18.83
N SER A 323 -10.72 33.13 -18.44
CA SER A 323 -10.79 31.75 -18.95
C SER A 323 -9.58 30.86 -18.64
N ALA A 324 -9.18 30.77 -17.38
CA ALA A 324 -8.19 29.80 -16.93
C ALA A 324 -8.65 28.36 -17.26
N LYS A 325 -7.88 27.68 -18.14
CA LYS A 325 -8.08 26.25 -18.44
C LYS A 325 -8.15 25.45 -17.13
N PRO A 326 -9.02 24.42 -17.03
CA PRO A 326 -9.05 23.56 -15.84
C PRO A 326 -7.66 22.97 -15.60
N GLU A 327 -7.27 22.83 -14.34
CA GLU A 327 -5.97 22.27 -13.95
C GLU A 327 -6.18 20.89 -13.30
N PHE A 328 -5.45 19.89 -13.79
CA PHE A 328 -5.45 18.51 -13.30
C PHE A 328 -4.13 18.27 -12.58
N TRP A 329 -4.18 17.74 -11.37
CA TRP A 329 -3.00 17.51 -10.54
C TRP A 329 -2.69 16.03 -10.41
N ILE A 330 -1.39 15.72 -10.41
CA ILE A 330 -0.86 14.46 -9.89
C ILE A 330 0.04 14.77 -8.69
N LEU A 331 0.01 13.92 -7.68
CA LEU A 331 1.01 13.91 -6.61
C LEU A 331 2.20 13.07 -7.08
N ALA A 332 3.33 13.72 -7.34
CA ALA A 332 4.56 13.03 -7.65
C ALA A 332 5.22 12.58 -6.34
N GLU A 333 5.52 11.28 -6.27
CA GLU A 333 6.20 10.68 -5.13
C GLU A 333 7.71 10.67 -5.37
N ARG A 334 8.45 10.98 -4.30
CA ARG A 334 9.90 10.85 -4.24
C ARG A 334 10.27 9.76 -3.27
N ARG A 335 11.25 8.96 -3.68
CA ARG A 335 11.97 8.00 -2.85
C ARG A 335 13.33 8.58 -2.51
N THR A 336 14.14 7.80 -1.79
CA THR A 336 15.49 8.22 -1.40
C THR A 336 16.33 8.68 -2.58
N ASP A 337 16.23 7.95 -3.70
CA ASP A 337 17.12 8.08 -4.85
C ASP A 337 16.58 9.03 -5.93
N GLY A 338 15.45 9.71 -5.68
CA GLY A 338 14.83 10.64 -6.63
C GLY A 338 13.34 10.42 -6.81
N LEU A 339 12.82 10.79 -7.99
CA LEU A 339 11.42 10.57 -8.35
C LEU A 339 11.12 9.07 -8.52
N ASP A 340 10.00 8.63 -7.94
CA ASP A 340 9.51 7.27 -8.11
C ASP A 340 8.94 7.06 -9.52
N VAL A 341 9.13 5.86 -10.08
CA VAL A 341 8.59 5.49 -11.40
C VAL A 341 7.08 5.69 -11.50
N VAL A 342 6.35 5.50 -10.38
CA VAL A 342 4.90 5.67 -10.32
C VAL A 342 4.46 7.09 -10.64
N SER A 343 5.31 8.10 -10.39
CA SER A 343 5.04 9.48 -10.76
C SER A 343 4.91 9.65 -12.27
N PHE A 344 5.76 8.98 -13.05
CA PHE A 344 5.73 9.02 -14.50
C PHE A 344 4.57 8.19 -15.08
N GLU A 345 4.21 7.08 -14.44
CA GLU A 345 3.01 6.31 -14.79
C GLU A 345 1.72 7.13 -14.57
N LEU A 346 1.65 7.87 -13.46
CA LEU A 346 0.54 8.79 -13.18
C LEU A 346 0.48 9.92 -14.19
N LEU A 347 1.63 10.50 -14.58
CA LEU A 347 1.69 11.51 -15.63
C LEU A 347 1.14 10.97 -16.95
N ALA A 348 1.54 9.76 -17.35
CA ALA A 348 1.03 9.12 -18.55
C ALA A 348 -0.50 8.99 -18.54
N ARG A 349 -1.06 8.55 -17.40
CA ARG A 349 -2.51 8.43 -17.21
C ARG A 349 -3.19 9.79 -17.24
N ALA A 350 -2.66 10.77 -16.52
CA ALA A 350 -3.24 12.09 -16.36
C ALA A 350 -3.14 12.93 -17.63
N ARG A 351 -2.11 12.72 -18.46
CA ARG A 351 -1.91 13.41 -19.73
C ARG A 351 -3.06 13.13 -20.69
N ALA A 352 -3.40 11.85 -20.88
CA ALA A 352 -4.54 11.46 -21.72
C ALA A 352 -5.86 12.07 -21.23
N LEU A 353 -6.09 12.11 -19.91
CA LEU A 353 -7.27 12.75 -19.33
C LEU A 353 -7.29 14.26 -19.53
N ALA A 354 -6.15 14.92 -19.34
CA ALA A 354 -6.01 16.35 -19.49
C ALA A 354 -6.21 16.77 -20.95
N ASP A 355 -5.68 16.01 -21.92
CA ASP A 355 -5.85 16.26 -23.34
C ASP A 355 -7.32 16.12 -23.76
N ASN A 356 -8.01 15.06 -23.31
CA ASN A 356 -9.44 14.86 -23.57
C ASN A 356 -10.31 15.97 -22.97
N ARG A 357 -9.92 16.51 -21.80
CA ARG A 357 -10.64 17.60 -21.13
C ARG A 357 -10.28 19.00 -21.65
N GLY A 358 -9.15 19.15 -22.34
CA GLY A 358 -8.54 20.45 -22.63
C GLY A 358 -7.93 21.13 -21.40
N ALA A 359 -7.52 20.35 -20.39
CA ALA A 359 -6.95 20.82 -19.12
C ALA A 359 -5.43 20.96 -19.18
N ARG A 360 -4.86 21.78 -18.28
CA ARG A 360 -3.42 21.82 -17.99
C ARG A 360 -3.07 20.74 -16.96
N LEU A 361 -2.00 19.99 -17.18
CA LEU A 361 -1.51 18.98 -16.25
C LEU A 361 -0.40 19.54 -15.36
N ALA A 362 -0.58 19.49 -14.05
CA ALA A 362 0.43 19.88 -13.07
C ALA A 362 0.91 18.68 -12.23
N ALA A 363 2.23 18.55 -12.07
CA ALA A 363 2.84 17.65 -11.10
C ALA A 363 3.13 18.40 -9.80
N VAL A 364 2.50 17.97 -8.70
CA VAL A 364 2.74 18.53 -7.37
C VAL A 364 3.77 17.68 -6.65
N VAL A 365 4.86 18.31 -6.19
CA VAL A 365 5.95 17.64 -5.48
C VAL A 365 6.12 18.29 -4.11
N LEU A 366 6.09 17.51 -3.03
CA LEU A 366 6.40 17.97 -1.68
C LEU A 366 7.79 17.48 -1.31
N THR A 367 8.67 18.38 -0.91
CA THR A 367 10.06 18.03 -0.65
C THR A 367 10.80 19.14 0.10
N SER A 368 12.05 18.88 0.54
CA SER A 368 12.92 19.93 1.07
C SER A 368 13.47 20.84 -0.02
N SER A 369 13.88 20.26 -1.15
CA SER A 369 14.38 20.96 -2.34
C SER A 369 14.22 20.06 -3.56
N LEU A 370 13.67 20.60 -4.64
CA LEU A 370 13.56 19.95 -5.94
C LEU A 370 14.73 20.36 -6.83
N SER A 371 15.43 19.37 -7.40
CA SER A 371 16.46 19.61 -8.42
C SER A 371 15.81 20.04 -9.73
N GLU A 372 16.53 20.83 -10.52
CA GLU A 372 16.06 21.20 -11.87
C GLU A 372 15.90 19.96 -12.75
N GLU A 373 16.80 18.97 -12.63
CA GLU A 373 16.73 17.70 -13.37
C GLU A 373 15.43 16.92 -13.09
N ASP A 374 15.02 16.80 -11.82
CA ASP A 374 13.75 16.14 -11.47
C ASP A 374 12.54 16.91 -12.03
N ALA A 375 12.59 18.25 -11.97
CA ALA A 375 11.52 19.09 -12.51
C ALA A 375 11.42 18.98 -14.04
N GLU A 376 12.56 19.04 -14.73
CA GLU A 376 12.66 18.85 -16.19
C GLU A 376 12.21 17.44 -16.60
N ALA A 377 12.55 16.40 -15.82
CA ALA A 377 12.09 15.05 -16.06
C ALA A 377 10.56 14.94 -16.00
N LEU A 378 9.90 15.55 -15.01
CA LEU A 378 8.43 15.58 -14.93
C LEU A 378 7.80 16.29 -16.13
N ILE A 379 8.42 17.38 -16.60
CA ILE A 379 7.96 18.10 -17.80
C ILE A 379 8.13 17.22 -19.02
N ALA A 380 9.30 16.63 -19.24
CA ALA A 380 9.59 15.75 -20.38
C ALA A 380 8.62 14.56 -20.49
N HIS A 381 8.08 14.09 -19.36
CA HIS A 381 7.10 12.98 -19.31
C HIS A 381 5.63 13.42 -19.35
N GLY A 382 5.35 14.72 -19.57
CA GLY A 382 4.02 15.20 -19.94
C GLY A 382 3.42 16.30 -19.06
N ALA A 383 4.09 16.73 -17.98
CA ALA A 383 3.61 17.83 -17.15
C ALA A 383 3.72 19.19 -17.88
N ASP A 384 2.65 19.98 -17.87
CA ASP A 384 2.69 21.37 -18.35
C ASP A 384 3.23 22.32 -17.26
N ARG A 385 3.09 21.91 -16.00
CA ARG A 385 3.53 22.65 -14.82
C ARG A 385 4.09 21.70 -13.75
N VAL A 386 5.14 22.12 -13.06
CA VAL A 386 5.63 21.45 -11.86
C VAL A 386 5.47 22.41 -10.69
N ILE A 387 4.69 22.02 -9.69
CA ILE A 387 4.48 22.80 -8.47
C ILE A 387 5.30 22.16 -7.36
N ALA A 388 6.45 22.75 -7.06
CA ALA A 388 7.36 22.29 -6.01
C ALA A 388 7.03 23.01 -4.70
N VAL A 389 6.50 22.29 -3.72
CA VAL A 389 6.28 22.79 -2.36
C VAL A 389 7.50 22.43 -1.52
N GLU A 390 8.32 23.44 -1.24
CA GLU A 390 9.66 23.26 -0.67
C GLU A 390 9.70 23.69 0.80
N HIS A 391 10.03 22.74 1.70
CA HIS A 391 10.26 22.99 3.12
C HIS A 391 11.02 21.84 3.80
N PRO A 392 11.94 22.08 4.76
CA PRO A 392 12.70 21.03 5.43
C PRO A 392 11.83 19.91 6.07
N LEU A 393 10.68 20.27 6.64
CA LEU A 393 9.73 19.30 7.23
C LEU A 393 8.99 18.43 6.20
N LEU A 394 9.09 18.74 4.90
CA LEU A 394 8.49 17.96 3.81
C LEU A 394 9.46 16.93 3.21
N ARG A 395 10.67 16.79 3.78
CA ARG A 395 11.65 15.80 3.31
C ARG A 395 11.10 14.37 3.39
N ASP A 396 10.57 14.02 4.55
CA ASP A 396 10.05 12.69 4.84
C ASP A 396 8.53 12.75 5.00
N PHE A 397 7.84 11.67 4.65
CA PHE A 397 6.39 11.64 4.70
C PHE A 397 5.87 11.64 6.14
N LEU A 398 5.14 12.70 6.48
CA LEU A 398 4.28 12.82 7.65
C LEU A 398 2.92 13.34 7.18
N CYS A 399 1.86 12.57 7.43
CA CYS A 399 0.55 12.78 6.82
C CYS A 399 0.02 14.20 7.07
N GLU A 400 0.05 14.65 8.31
CA GLU A 400 -0.51 15.91 8.78
C GLU A 400 0.23 17.11 8.19
N ILE A 401 1.56 17.04 8.15
CA ILE A 401 2.41 18.11 7.61
C ILE A 401 2.21 18.23 6.09
N TRP A 402 2.19 17.10 5.38
CA TRP A 402 1.94 17.07 3.94
C TRP A 402 0.51 17.49 3.60
N ALA A 403 -0.47 17.06 4.40
CA ALA A 403 -1.88 17.42 4.22
C ALA A 403 -2.10 18.92 4.43
N GLU A 404 -1.50 19.55 5.45
CA GLU A 404 -1.63 20.99 5.68
C GLU A 404 -1.06 21.80 4.51
N ALA A 405 0.11 21.41 3.99
CA ALA A 405 0.72 22.04 2.83
C ALA A 405 -0.18 21.91 1.57
N LEU A 406 -0.71 20.71 1.31
CA LEU A 406 -1.62 20.46 0.19
C LEU A 406 -2.96 21.16 0.34
N LEU A 407 -3.54 21.22 1.55
CA LEU A 407 -4.80 21.90 1.81
C LEU A 407 -4.75 23.36 1.42
N ARG A 408 -3.67 24.07 1.79
CA ARG A 408 -3.44 25.46 1.41
C ARG A 408 -3.34 25.61 -0.10
N LEU A 409 -2.56 24.73 -0.74
CA LEU A 409 -2.33 24.76 -2.17
C LEU A 409 -3.63 24.51 -2.96
N VAL A 410 -4.38 23.46 -2.61
CA VAL A 410 -5.65 23.09 -3.25
C VAL A 410 -6.70 24.19 -3.05
N ARG A 411 -6.81 24.79 -1.85
CA ARG A 411 -7.76 25.89 -1.60
C ARG A 411 -7.42 27.16 -2.40
N GLY A 412 -6.13 27.43 -2.60
CA GLY A 412 -5.65 28.59 -3.37
C GLY A 412 -5.82 28.44 -4.88
N ARG A 413 -5.51 27.26 -5.43
CA ARG A 413 -5.47 27.03 -6.90
C ARG A 413 -6.69 26.29 -7.46
N LYS A 414 -7.49 25.63 -6.61
CA LYS A 414 -8.75 24.95 -6.94
C LYS A 414 -8.68 24.02 -8.17
N PRO A 415 -7.82 22.97 -8.14
CA PRO A 415 -7.77 21.98 -9.22
C PRO A 415 -9.11 21.27 -9.43
N GLU A 416 -9.36 20.80 -10.65
CA GLU A 416 -10.58 20.04 -10.99
C GLU A 416 -10.44 18.56 -10.67
N VAL A 417 -9.25 18.00 -10.86
CA VAL A 417 -8.91 16.60 -10.60
C VAL A 417 -7.60 16.54 -9.80
N PHE A 418 -7.52 15.63 -8.83
CA PHE A 418 -6.27 15.36 -8.11
C PHE A 418 -6.04 13.86 -7.97
N LEU A 419 -5.00 13.35 -8.62
CA LEU A 419 -4.61 11.94 -8.62
C LEU A 419 -3.36 11.71 -7.78
N ALA A 420 -3.29 10.57 -7.12
CA ALA A 420 -2.06 10.07 -6.50
C ALA A 420 -1.92 8.57 -6.74
N ALA A 421 -0.75 8.00 -6.46
CA ALA A 421 -0.57 6.56 -6.53
C ALA A 421 -1.26 5.90 -5.33
N ALA A 422 -1.69 4.64 -5.50
CA ALA A 422 -2.25 3.84 -4.40
C ALA A 422 -1.14 3.18 -3.55
N THR A 423 -0.06 3.90 -3.25
CA THR A 423 1.04 3.54 -2.33
C THR A 423 0.61 3.75 -0.87
N THR A 424 1.42 3.32 0.09
CA THR A 424 1.26 3.61 1.52
C THR A 424 1.15 5.12 1.78
N THR A 425 1.86 5.95 1.02
CA THR A 425 1.77 7.42 1.07
C THR A 425 0.43 7.91 0.54
N GLY A 426 0.09 7.60 -0.72
CA GLY A 426 -1.16 8.09 -1.33
C GLY A 426 -2.43 7.53 -0.67
N ARG A 427 -2.42 6.27 -0.22
CA ARG A 427 -3.52 5.66 0.55
C ARG A 427 -3.70 6.25 1.94
N THR A 428 -2.67 6.90 2.50
CA THR A 428 -2.75 7.62 3.78
C THR A 428 -3.18 9.08 3.57
N LEU A 429 -2.50 9.77 2.67
CA LEU A 429 -2.64 11.22 2.49
C LEU A 429 -3.94 11.62 1.81
N MET A 430 -4.33 10.92 0.74
CA MET A 430 -5.49 11.32 -0.07
C MET A 430 -6.82 11.23 0.69
N PRO A 431 -7.10 10.18 1.49
CA PRO A 431 -8.34 10.14 2.26
C PRO A 431 -8.37 11.17 3.39
N TYR A 432 -7.23 11.42 4.05
CA TYR A 432 -7.09 12.47 5.04
C TYR A 432 -7.42 13.84 4.42
N LEU A 433 -6.85 14.13 3.25
CA LEU A 433 -7.09 15.35 2.49
C LEU A 433 -8.55 15.45 2.00
N ALA A 434 -9.13 14.37 1.47
CA ALA A 434 -10.51 14.34 0.99
C ALA A 434 -11.52 14.63 2.12
N ALA A 435 -11.28 14.09 3.32
CA ALA A 435 -12.07 14.40 4.51
C ALA A 435 -12.04 15.90 4.83
N LYS A 436 -10.85 16.51 4.90
CA LYS A 436 -10.64 17.94 5.18
C LYS A 436 -11.17 18.89 4.10
N LEU A 437 -11.17 18.45 2.84
CA LEU A 437 -11.70 19.21 1.71
C LEU A 437 -13.21 19.07 1.55
N GLY A 438 -13.82 18.03 2.12
CA GLY A 438 -15.23 17.73 1.90
C GLY A 438 -15.50 17.21 0.49
N THR A 439 -14.61 16.41 -0.10
CA THR A 439 -14.75 15.89 -1.46
C THR A 439 -14.63 14.36 -1.52
N GLY A 440 -15.01 13.79 -2.67
CA GLY A 440 -15.01 12.35 -2.91
C GLY A 440 -13.64 11.81 -3.32
N LEU A 441 -13.34 10.58 -2.86
CA LEU A 441 -12.13 9.84 -3.21
C LEU A 441 -12.46 8.42 -3.66
N THR A 442 -12.09 8.07 -4.89
CA THR A 442 -12.14 6.69 -5.36
C THR A 442 -10.76 6.04 -5.19
N ALA A 443 -10.67 4.94 -4.44
CA ALA A 443 -9.40 4.27 -4.19
C ALA A 443 -9.07 3.22 -5.25
N ASP A 444 -7.76 3.05 -5.49
CA ASP A 444 -7.17 1.95 -6.27
C ASP A 444 -7.82 1.77 -7.65
N CYS A 445 -7.97 2.88 -8.37
CA CYS A 445 -8.48 2.90 -9.73
C CYS A 445 -7.52 2.20 -10.70
N THR A 446 -8.07 1.41 -11.60
CA THR A 446 -7.33 0.74 -12.68
C THR A 446 -7.56 1.42 -14.02
N GLU A 447 -8.71 2.09 -14.19
CA GLU A 447 -9.04 2.84 -15.40
C GLU A 447 -9.65 4.18 -15.01
N LEU A 448 -9.30 5.21 -15.78
CA LEU A 448 -9.82 6.56 -15.64
C LEU A 448 -10.22 7.06 -17.03
N ALA A 449 -11.33 7.78 -17.12
CA ALA A 449 -11.78 8.43 -18.34
C ALA A 449 -12.48 9.77 -18.01
N ILE A 450 -12.65 10.62 -19.03
CA ILE A 450 -13.45 11.84 -18.92
C ILE A 450 -14.77 11.60 -19.63
N GLU A 451 -15.89 11.86 -18.96
CA GLU A 451 -17.23 11.80 -19.54
C GLU A 451 -17.40 12.99 -20.50
N GLU A 452 -17.63 12.73 -21.80
CA GLU A 452 -17.66 13.77 -22.85
C GLU A 452 -18.71 14.86 -22.59
N GLU A 453 -19.89 14.47 -22.09
CA GLU A 453 -21.01 15.38 -21.88
C GLU A 453 -20.82 16.31 -20.68
N THR A 454 -20.24 15.81 -19.58
CA THR A 454 -20.19 16.51 -18.29
C THR A 454 -18.79 17.01 -17.93
N GLY A 455 -17.74 16.47 -18.57
CA GLY A 455 -16.35 16.68 -18.18
C GLY A 455 -15.97 16.04 -16.84
N LEU A 456 -16.83 15.20 -16.26
CA LEU A 456 -16.55 14.52 -14.99
C LEU A 456 -15.55 13.37 -15.18
N LEU A 457 -14.79 13.11 -14.12
CA LEU A 457 -13.85 11.99 -14.06
C LEU A 457 -14.61 10.70 -13.77
N LEU A 458 -14.57 9.77 -14.71
CA LEU A 458 -15.05 8.40 -14.56
C LEU A 458 -13.92 7.56 -13.94
N GLN A 459 -14.15 7.10 -12.71
CA GLN A 459 -13.17 6.42 -11.88
C GLN A 459 -13.53 4.95 -11.78
N THR A 460 -12.90 4.09 -12.57
CA THR A 460 -13.20 2.66 -12.58
C THR A 460 -12.20 1.91 -11.71
N ARG A 461 -12.74 1.15 -10.76
CA ARG A 461 -11.96 0.35 -9.82
C ARG A 461 -12.50 -1.07 -9.67
N PRO A 462 -11.63 -2.04 -9.38
CA PRO A 462 -12.07 -3.36 -8.94
C PRO A 462 -12.71 -3.28 -7.55
N ALA A 463 -13.73 -4.11 -7.36
CA ALA A 463 -14.40 -4.36 -6.10
C ALA A 463 -14.69 -5.87 -5.98
N ILE A 464 -14.80 -6.34 -4.74
CA ILE A 464 -15.08 -7.69 -4.31
C ILE A 464 -14.08 -8.67 -4.95
N GLY A 465 -12.80 -8.49 -4.61
CA GLY A 465 -11.70 -9.28 -5.19
C GLY A 465 -11.54 -9.12 -6.70
N GLY A 466 -11.97 -7.98 -7.25
CA GLY A 466 -11.93 -7.67 -8.69
C GLY A 466 -13.03 -8.31 -9.54
N ASN A 467 -13.98 -9.02 -8.92
CA ASN A 467 -15.09 -9.65 -9.64
C ASN A 467 -16.16 -8.65 -10.11
N ILE A 468 -16.15 -7.45 -9.54
CA ILE A 468 -16.92 -6.32 -10.05
C ILE A 468 -15.94 -5.22 -10.42
N MET A 469 -16.19 -4.59 -11.54
CA MET A 469 -15.67 -3.27 -11.83
C MET A 469 -16.79 -2.27 -11.57
N ALA A 470 -16.50 -1.28 -10.73
CA ALA A 470 -17.40 -0.18 -10.45
C ALA A 470 -16.80 1.10 -11.03
N THR A 471 -17.55 1.79 -11.87
CA THR A 471 -17.24 3.15 -12.31
C THR A 471 -17.96 4.12 -11.39
N ILE A 472 -17.20 5.02 -10.80
CA ILE A 472 -17.63 5.98 -9.79
C ILE A 472 -17.37 7.40 -10.31
N LYS A 473 -18.21 8.36 -9.93
CA LYS A 473 -18.00 9.78 -10.19
C LYS A 473 -18.23 10.64 -8.96
N THR A 474 -17.61 11.82 -8.95
CA THR A 474 -17.81 12.86 -7.93
C THR A 474 -18.46 14.07 -8.59
N ALA A 475 -19.79 14.11 -8.61
CA ALA A 475 -20.52 15.04 -9.48
C ALA A 475 -20.56 16.49 -8.97
N HIS A 476 -20.53 16.69 -7.65
CA HIS A 476 -20.83 17.99 -7.03
C HIS A 476 -19.69 18.58 -6.21
N HIS A 477 -18.59 17.84 -6.04
CA HIS A 477 -17.46 18.25 -5.19
C HIS A 477 -16.18 18.33 -6.02
N LYS A 478 -15.30 19.26 -5.65
CA LYS A 478 -13.99 19.46 -6.28
C LYS A 478 -12.89 19.57 -5.21
N PRO A 479 -11.66 19.12 -5.49
CA PRO A 479 -11.27 18.35 -6.68
C PRO A 479 -11.90 16.95 -6.70
N GLN A 480 -12.06 16.37 -7.89
CA GLN A 480 -12.40 14.96 -8.03
C GLN A 480 -11.13 14.14 -7.76
N MET A 481 -11.10 13.38 -6.67
CA MET A 481 -9.88 12.71 -6.20
C MET A 481 -9.90 11.21 -6.50
N ALA A 482 -8.76 10.66 -6.93
CA ALA A 482 -8.56 9.22 -7.03
C ALA A 482 -7.14 8.81 -6.65
N THR A 483 -7.01 7.63 -6.03
CA THR A 483 -5.72 6.92 -6.04
C THR A 483 -5.70 5.90 -7.16
N VAL A 484 -4.59 5.80 -7.88
CA VAL A 484 -4.43 4.93 -9.07
C VAL A 484 -3.48 3.80 -8.74
N ARG A 485 -3.84 2.58 -9.14
CA ARG A 485 -3.01 1.39 -8.91
C ARG A 485 -1.63 1.55 -9.58
N PRO A 486 -0.52 1.40 -8.84
CA PRO A 486 0.82 1.36 -9.41
C PRO A 486 0.98 0.25 -10.47
N HIS A 487 1.84 0.49 -11.45
CA HIS A 487 2.18 -0.43 -12.56
C HIS A 487 1.00 -0.80 -13.46
N SER A 488 -0.09 -0.03 -13.39
CA SER A 488 -1.24 -0.16 -14.29
C SER A 488 -1.02 0.49 -15.66
N MET A 489 0.04 1.30 -15.82
CA MET A 489 0.41 1.99 -17.05
C MET A 489 1.93 2.04 -17.19
N GLN A 490 2.43 2.19 -18.41
CA GLN A 490 3.84 2.51 -18.63
C GLN A 490 4.03 4.03 -18.69
N PRO A 491 5.17 4.56 -18.23
CA PRO A 491 5.54 5.96 -18.46
C PRO A 491 5.51 6.32 -19.94
N LEU A 492 5.20 7.58 -20.25
CA LEU A 492 5.39 8.12 -21.60
C LEU A 492 6.90 8.23 -21.91
N PRO A 493 7.32 8.07 -23.17
CA PRO A 493 8.69 8.40 -23.56
C PRO A 493 9.01 9.85 -23.22
N ALA A 494 10.22 10.12 -22.73
CA ALA A 494 10.67 11.47 -22.45
C ALA A 494 10.77 12.30 -23.75
N ASP A 495 10.15 13.47 -23.75
CA ASP A 495 10.24 14.45 -24.84
C ASP A 495 11.05 15.67 -24.36
N SER A 496 12.31 15.74 -24.79
CA SER A 496 13.22 16.84 -24.44
C SER A 496 12.85 18.18 -25.06
N GLY A 497 11.95 18.21 -26.05
CA GLY A 497 11.44 19.44 -26.66
C GLY A 497 10.28 20.07 -25.89
N ARG A 498 9.72 19.36 -24.90
CA ARG A 498 8.53 19.81 -24.18
C ARG A 498 8.88 20.95 -23.22
N GLN A 499 8.12 22.04 -23.28
CA GLN A 499 8.27 23.19 -22.39
C GLN A 499 7.20 23.17 -21.30
N GLY A 500 7.59 23.53 -20.08
CA GLY A 500 6.71 23.58 -18.92
C GLY A 500 7.10 24.70 -17.96
N THR A 501 6.20 25.00 -17.01
CA THR A 501 6.44 26.03 -16.00
C THR A 501 6.78 25.41 -14.65
N ILE A 502 7.89 25.81 -14.03
CA ILE A 502 8.26 25.39 -12.69
C ILE A 502 7.82 26.48 -11.71
N VAL A 503 6.96 26.12 -10.76
CA VAL A 503 6.44 27.02 -9.73
C VAL A 503 6.93 26.53 -8.38
N ARG A 504 7.87 27.24 -7.79
CA ARG A 504 8.38 26.97 -6.44
C ARG A 504 7.52 27.72 -5.42
N VAL A 505 6.92 26.98 -4.50
CA VAL A 505 6.09 27.51 -3.42
C VAL A 505 6.82 27.26 -2.12
N ALA A 506 7.09 28.33 -1.37
CA ALA A 506 7.61 28.21 -0.01
C ALA A 506 6.56 27.49 0.85
N GLY A 507 6.84 26.23 1.20
CA GLY A 507 5.90 25.37 1.89
C GLY A 507 5.89 25.67 3.38
N ALA A 508 5.38 26.82 3.84
CA ALA A 508 5.29 27.06 5.28
C ALA A 508 4.04 26.38 5.88
N PRO A 509 4.12 25.19 6.52
CA PRO A 509 3.23 24.87 7.62
C PRO A 509 3.67 25.74 8.80
N LEU A 510 2.94 26.83 9.06
CA LEU A 510 3.14 27.74 10.20
C LEU A 510 4.61 27.94 10.61
N ALA A 511 5.48 28.50 9.77
CA ALA A 511 6.80 28.93 10.23
C ALA A 511 6.64 30.22 11.06
N GLY A 512 6.24 30.07 12.32
CA GLY A 512 6.22 31.10 13.35
C GLY A 512 6.72 30.50 14.66
N LYS A 513 7.14 31.35 15.62
CA LYS A 513 7.56 30.91 16.97
C LYS A 513 6.49 30.08 17.72
N ASP A 514 5.26 30.08 17.22
CA ASP A 514 4.10 29.34 17.74
C ASP A 514 3.73 28.10 16.90
N SER A 515 4.59 27.60 16.01
CA SER A 515 4.31 26.34 15.30
C SER A 515 4.41 25.18 16.27
N PRO A 516 3.32 24.41 16.50
CA PRO A 516 3.41 23.21 17.32
C PRO A 516 4.39 22.23 16.64
N GLU A 517 5.22 21.59 17.44
CA GLU A 517 6.04 20.47 16.96
C GLU A 517 5.16 19.45 16.22
N PRO A 518 5.68 18.76 15.18
CA PRO A 518 4.91 17.76 14.47
C PRO A 518 4.31 16.75 15.45
N PRO A 519 3.00 16.44 15.36
CA PRO A 519 2.34 15.52 16.27
C PRO A 519 2.90 14.09 16.17
N VAL A 520 3.54 13.78 15.04
CA VAL A 520 4.24 12.53 14.77
C VAL A 520 5.71 12.83 14.51
N ARG A 521 6.60 12.07 15.16
CA ARG A 521 8.06 12.15 14.98
C ARG A 521 8.58 10.90 14.30
N ILE A 522 9.54 11.07 13.40
CA ILE A 522 10.28 9.97 12.79
C ILE A 522 11.50 9.70 13.66
N LEU A 523 11.63 8.48 14.17
CA LEU A 523 12.77 8.05 14.98
C LEU A 523 13.86 7.38 14.14
N ALA A 524 13.47 6.56 13.16
CA ALA A 524 14.40 5.81 12.31
C ALA A 524 13.80 5.43 10.95
N LEU A 525 14.68 5.15 9.98
CA LEU A 525 14.36 4.61 8.65
C LEU A 525 15.19 3.35 8.41
N GLU A 526 14.55 2.21 8.24
CA GLU A 526 15.15 0.88 8.14
C GLU A 526 14.86 0.26 6.77
N ARG A 527 15.74 0.52 5.80
CA ARG A 527 15.49 0.18 4.37
C ARG A 527 16.02 -1.17 3.92
N ASN A 528 17.10 -1.64 4.55
CA ASN A 528 17.76 -2.90 4.22
C ASN A 528 17.46 -3.98 5.27
N ALA A 529 16.18 -4.09 5.65
CA ALA A 529 15.76 -5.20 6.51
C ALA A 529 16.04 -6.51 5.77
N LYS A 530 16.72 -7.45 6.43
CA LYS A 530 16.87 -8.82 5.91
C LYS A 530 15.46 -9.34 5.62
N ASP A 531 15.22 -9.83 4.41
CA ASP A 531 13.93 -10.36 3.91
C ASP A 531 12.88 -9.33 3.40
N PHE A 532 13.23 -8.06 3.14
CA PHE A 532 12.30 -7.13 2.47
C PHE A 532 12.54 -7.05 0.95
N GLU A 533 11.57 -7.49 0.15
CA GLU A 533 11.52 -7.25 -1.29
C GLU A 533 10.20 -6.53 -1.66
N ASN A 534 10.28 -5.48 -2.48
CA ASN A 534 9.10 -4.73 -2.92
C ASN A 534 8.32 -5.51 -3.99
N LEU A 535 7.36 -6.30 -3.53
CA LEU A 535 6.51 -7.16 -4.36
C LEU A 535 5.51 -6.38 -5.24
N GLU A 536 5.00 -5.24 -4.76
CA GLU A 536 4.06 -4.41 -5.55
C GLU A 536 4.76 -3.72 -6.72
N GLY A 537 6.03 -3.37 -6.53
CA GLY A 537 6.93 -2.78 -7.53
C GLY A 537 7.52 -3.74 -8.57
N ALA A 538 7.29 -5.04 -8.42
CA ALA A 538 8.04 -6.05 -9.15
C ALA A 538 7.55 -6.21 -10.61
N ARG A 539 8.48 -6.13 -11.57
CA ARG A 539 8.21 -6.44 -12.99
C ARG A 539 7.92 -7.92 -13.22
N ILE A 540 8.65 -8.80 -12.53
CA ILE A 540 8.50 -10.25 -12.58
C ILE A 540 8.36 -10.76 -11.14
N VAL A 541 7.36 -11.61 -10.92
CA VAL A 541 7.14 -12.26 -9.61
C VAL A 541 7.14 -13.78 -9.78
N VAL A 542 7.96 -14.47 -8.99
CA VAL A 542 7.97 -15.92 -8.89
C VAL A 542 7.41 -16.31 -7.52
N SER A 543 6.25 -16.94 -7.51
CA SER A 543 5.49 -17.20 -6.29
C SER A 543 5.39 -18.69 -5.96
N GLY A 544 5.61 -19.02 -4.68
CA GLY A 544 5.46 -20.37 -4.13
C GLY A 544 4.15 -20.56 -3.36
N GLY A 545 3.58 -21.77 -3.42
CA GLY A 545 2.39 -22.15 -2.64
C GLY A 545 2.58 -23.41 -1.79
N ARG A 546 1.47 -23.92 -1.23
CA ARG A 546 1.43 -25.16 -0.43
C ARG A 546 2.02 -26.38 -1.16
N GLY A 547 1.99 -26.39 -2.49
CA GLY A 547 2.59 -27.44 -3.31
C GLY A 547 4.10 -27.64 -3.08
N LEU A 548 4.80 -26.66 -2.49
CA LEU A 548 6.21 -26.79 -2.09
C LEU A 548 6.43 -27.72 -0.90
N LYS A 549 5.38 -28.09 -0.15
CA LYS A 549 5.37 -29.03 0.98
C LYS A 549 6.19 -28.65 2.22
N LYS A 550 7.35 -27.99 2.09
CA LYS A 550 8.28 -27.63 3.17
C LYS A 550 8.90 -26.24 2.94
N ALA A 551 9.29 -25.57 4.03
CA ALA A 551 9.97 -24.27 3.98
C ALA A 551 11.29 -24.33 3.18
N ASP A 552 12.10 -25.38 3.35
CA ASP A 552 13.39 -25.54 2.65
C ASP A 552 13.25 -25.51 1.12
N ASN A 553 12.10 -25.93 0.60
CA ASN A 553 11.84 -25.96 -0.84
C ASN A 553 11.59 -24.56 -1.43
N PHE A 554 11.36 -23.53 -0.60
CA PHE A 554 11.35 -22.14 -1.07
C PHE A 554 12.68 -21.71 -1.68
N ARG A 555 13.79 -22.43 -1.41
CA ARG A 555 15.06 -22.23 -2.12
C ARG A 555 14.90 -22.29 -3.65
N LEU A 556 14.05 -23.18 -4.16
CA LEU A 556 13.82 -23.33 -5.60
C LEU A 556 13.18 -22.07 -6.20
N ILE A 557 12.26 -21.45 -5.45
CA ILE A 557 11.62 -20.19 -5.84
C ILE A 557 12.64 -19.05 -5.81
N ARG A 558 13.44 -18.95 -4.73
CA ARG A 558 14.49 -17.92 -4.60
C ARG A 558 15.55 -18.04 -5.69
N GLU A 559 15.98 -19.25 -6.01
CA GLU A 559 16.99 -19.49 -7.05
C GLU A 559 16.49 -19.11 -8.45
N LEU A 560 15.24 -19.44 -8.77
CA LEU A 560 14.62 -19.04 -10.03
C LEU A 560 14.39 -17.52 -10.08
N ALA A 561 13.94 -16.93 -8.97
CA ALA A 561 13.73 -15.49 -8.87
C ALA A 561 15.04 -14.73 -9.09
N HIS A 562 16.12 -15.14 -8.42
CA HIS A 562 17.46 -14.57 -8.61
C HIS A 562 17.96 -14.72 -10.05
N ALA A 563 17.73 -15.87 -10.71
CA ALA A 563 18.13 -16.07 -12.10
C ALA A 563 17.38 -15.16 -13.10
N LEU A 564 16.18 -14.70 -12.74
CA LEU A 564 15.33 -13.84 -13.56
C LEU A 564 15.40 -12.35 -13.18
N GLY A 565 16.11 -11.98 -12.10
CA GLY A 565 15.97 -10.66 -11.50
C GLY A 565 14.53 -10.37 -11.03
N ALA A 566 13.81 -11.41 -10.62
CA ALA A 566 12.43 -11.36 -10.17
C ALA A 566 12.35 -11.29 -8.64
N VAL A 567 11.19 -10.87 -8.14
CA VAL A 567 10.87 -10.83 -6.71
C VAL A 567 10.13 -12.10 -6.29
N VAL A 568 10.39 -12.57 -5.07
CA VAL A 568 9.75 -13.77 -4.52
C VAL A 568 8.36 -13.44 -3.99
N GLY A 569 7.35 -14.17 -4.44
CA GLY A 569 5.99 -14.14 -3.90
C GLY A 569 5.63 -15.42 -3.13
N ALA A 570 4.52 -15.36 -2.40
CA ALA A 570 4.00 -16.49 -1.65
C ALA A 570 2.47 -16.47 -1.59
N SER A 571 1.83 -17.65 -1.56
CA SER A 571 0.41 -17.73 -1.19
C SER A 571 0.21 -17.55 0.32
N ARG A 572 -1.00 -17.17 0.74
CA ARG A 572 -1.35 -17.08 2.17
C ARG A 572 -1.02 -18.37 2.94
N GLU A 573 -1.28 -19.55 2.37
CA GLU A 573 -0.97 -20.82 3.03
C GLU A 573 0.52 -20.99 3.34
N ALA A 574 1.42 -20.45 2.50
CA ALA A 574 2.85 -20.51 2.74
C ALA A 574 3.27 -19.58 3.90
N VAL A 575 2.65 -18.40 3.98
CA VAL A 575 2.89 -17.42 5.05
C VAL A 575 2.33 -17.90 6.38
N ASP A 576 1.09 -18.41 6.39
CA ASP A 576 0.44 -18.94 7.60
C ASP A 576 1.19 -20.16 8.19
N ARG A 577 1.98 -20.87 7.36
CA ARG A 577 2.87 -21.97 7.79
C ARG A 577 4.27 -21.50 8.23
N GLY A 578 4.56 -20.20 8.16
CA GLY A 578 5.85 -19.63 8.52
C GLY A 578 6.98 -19.95 7.53
N TRP A 579 6.68 -20.28 6.27
CA TRP A 579 7.72 -20.59 5.27
C TRP A 579 8.38 -19.32 4.69
N VAL A 580 7.64 -18.21 4.69
CA VAL A 580 8.03 -16.90 4.16
C VAL A 580 7.23 -15.83 4.91
N SER A 581 7.79 -14.63 5.01
CA SER A 581 7.19 -13.51 5.73
C SER A 581 6.01 -12.88 4.97
N TYR A 582 5.18 -12.10 5.69
CA TYR A 582 4.00 -11.41 5.14
C TYR A 582 4.29 -10.48 3.94
N PRO A 583 5.43 -9.76 3.86
CA PRO A 583 5.74 -8.92 2.71
C PRO A 583 5.76 -9.66 1.36
N HIS A 584 5.92 -10.99 1.36
CA HIS A 584 5.85 -11.82 0.16
C HIS A 584 4.43 -12.30 -0.17
N GLN A 585 3.44 -12.12 0.72
CA GLN A 585 2.09 -12.66 0.54
C GLN A 585 1.36 -11.98 -0.62
N VAL A 586 0.93 -12.76 -1.61
CA VAL A 586 0.08 -12.32 -2.72
C VAL A 586 -1.37 -12.74 -2.47
N GLY A 587 -2.32 -11.84 -2.75
CA GLY A 587 -3.74 -12.13 -2.70
C GLY A 587 -4.56 -11.04 -2.01
N LEU A 588 -5.87 -11.27 -1.86
CA LEU A 588 -6.83 -10.32 -1.30
C LEU A 588 -6.47 -9.82 0.10
N SER A 589 -5.96 -10.71 0.96
CA SER A 589 -5.48 -10.39 2.32
C SER A 589 -3.97 -10.09 2.37
N GLY A 590 -3.29 -10.11 1.23
CA GLY A 590 -1.87 -9.77 1.05
C GLY A 590 -1.75 -8.65 0.03
N LYS A 591 -0.65 -8.61 -0.72
CA LYS A 591 -0.42 -7.61 -1.76
C LYS A 591 -1.16 -7.97 -3.05
N THR A 592 -1.78 -6.96 -3.66
CA THR A 592 -2.31 -7.05 -5.02
C THR A 592 -1.25 -6.52 -5.97
N ILE A 593 -0.82 -7.34 -6.90
CA ILE A 593 0.31 -7.07 -7.78
C ILE A 593 -0.12 -7.04 -9.24
N SER A 594 0.59 -6.26 -10.06
CA SER A 594 0.34 -6.16 -11.50
C SER A 594 1.63 -6.36 -12.32
N PRO A 595 2.37 -7.48 -12.13
CA PRO A 595 3.63 -7.68 -12.82
C PRO A 595 3.41 -7.94 -14.32
N GLU A 596 4.48 -7.78 -15.10
CA GLU A 596 4.49 -8.18 -16.51
C GLU A 596 4.41 -9.70 -16.65
N ILE A 597 5.07 -10.41 -15.72
CA ILE A 597 5.02 -11.86 -15.59
C ILE A 597 4.82 -12.25 -14.13
N TYR A 598 3.80 -13.07 -13.90
CA TYR A 598 3.61 -13.81 -12.66
C TYR A 598 3.79 -15.30 -12.92
N LEU A 599 4.73 -15.96 -12.23
CA LEU A 599 4.91 -17.41 -12.27
C LEU A 599 4.51 -18.01 -10.92
N GLY A 600 3.40 -18.74 -10.88
CA GLY A 600 2.94 -19.46 -9.69
C GLY A 600 3.32 -20.93 -9.71
N ALA A 601 4.10 -21.38 -8.73
CA ALA A 601 4.49 -22.79 -8.59
C ALA A 601 3.83 -23.43 -7.35
N GLY A 602 3.08 -24.51 -7.57
CA GLY A 602 2.40 -25.24 -6.50
C GLY A 602 1.29 -24.44 -5.80
N ILE A 603 0.63 -23.52 -6.52
CA ILE A 603 -0.48 -22.70 -6.05
C ILE A 603 -1.76 -23.23 -6.67
N SER A 604 -2.79 -23.52 -5.87
CA SER A 604 -4.08 -24.03 -6.37
C SER A 604 -4.86 -22.96 -7.14
N GLY A 605 -4.74 -21.69 -6.75
CA GLY A 605 -5.52 -20.60 -7.32
C GLY A 605 -6.84 -20.36 -6.60
N ALA A 606 -6.85 -20.41 -5.26
CA ALA A 606 -8.00 -19.94 -4.50
C ALA A 606 -8.37 -18.50 -4.93
N ILE A 607 -9.65 -18.16 -4.93
CA ILE A 607 -10.18 -16.89 -5.46
C ILE A 607 -9.48 -15.67 -4.83
N GLN A 608 -9.11 -15.78 -3.55
CA GLN A 608 -8.36 -14.79 -2.78
C GLN A 608 -6.97 -14.56 -3.38
N HIS A 609 -6.28 -15.63 -3.78
CA HIS A 609 -4.97 -15.53 -4.43
C HIS A 609 -5.11 -14.93 -5.82
N LEU A 610 -6.08 -15.42 -6.60
CA LEU A 610 -6.33 -14.95 -7.97
C LEU A 610 -6.70 -13.46 -8.01
N ALA A 611 -7.45 -12.97 -7.03
CA ALA A 611 -7.77 -11.55 -6.89
C ALA A 611 -6.51 -10.66 -6.85
N GLY A 612 -5.44 -11.15 -6.23
CA GLY A 612 -4.17 -10.42 -6.10
C GLY A 612 -3.30 -10.43 -7.37
N ILE A 613 -3.56 -11.31 -8.35
CA ILE A 613 -2.74 -11.44 -9.57
C ILE A 613 -3.53 -11.19 -10.86
N ARG A 614 -4.82 -10.88 -10.76
CA ARG A 614 -5.73 -10.75 -11.91
C ARG A 614 -5.25 -9.74 -12.94
N THR A 615 -4.61 -8.67 -12.48
CA THR A 615 -4.08 -7.59 -13.32
C THR A 615 -2.67 -7.86 -13.86
N ALA A 616 -2.08 -9.03 -13.56
CA ALA A 616 -0.81 -9.43 -14.16
C ALA A 616 -0.95 -9.60 -15.68
N LYS A 617 -0.01 -9.06 -16.47
CA LYS A 617 -0.09 -9.12 -17.93
C LYS A 617 0.03 -10.54 -18.47
N THR A 618 0.85 -11.38 -17.83
CA THR A 618 1.06 -12.80 -18.19
C THR A 618 1.10 -13.64 -16.92
N ILE A 619 0.31 -14.72 -16.87
CA ILE A 619 0.28 -15.68 -15.76
C ILE A 619 0.77 -17.03 -16.25
N ILE A 620 1.85 -17.53 -15.64
CA ILE A 620 2.40 -18.87 -15.84
C ILE A 620 2.09 -19.68 -14.58
N SER A 621 1.48 -20.85 -14.73
CA SER A 621 1.13 -21.73 -13.61
C SER A 621 1.78 -23.10 -13.77
N ILE A 622 2.50 -23.56 -12.74
CA ILE A 622 3.07 -24.90 -12.64
C ILE A 622 2.42 -25.61 -11.46
N ASN A 623 1.59 -26.61 -11.74
CA ASN A 623 0.92 -27.40 -10.71
C ASN A 623 0.77 -28.85 -11.18
N SER A 624 0.82 -29.81 -10.25
CA SER A 624 0.59 -31.22 -10.56
C SER A 624 -0.89 -31.55 -10.75
N ASP A 625 -1.78 -30.75 -10.16
CA ASP A 625 -3.23 -30.94 -10.24
C ASP A 625 -3.78 -30.36 -11.56
N PRO A 626 -4.29 -31.21 -12.48
CA PRO A 626 -4.85 -30.77 -13.76
C PRO A 626 -6.08 -29.85 -13.60
N ASP A 627 -6.78 -29.92 -12.47
CA ASP A 627 -8.03 -29.19 -12.25
C ASP A 627 -7.83 -28.00 -11.30
N ALA A 628 -6.57 -27.62 -11.03
CA ALA A 628 -6.25 -26.46 -10.21
C ALA A 628 -6.88 -25.18 -10.81
N PRO A 629 -7.69 -24.42 -10.04
CA PRO A 629 -8.35 -23.21 -10.52
C PRO A 629 -7.44 -22.17 -11.17
N ILE A 630 -6.16 -22.09 -10.76
CA ILE A 630 -5.18 -21.18 -11.37
C ILE A 630 -4.94 -21.47 -12.86
N HIS A 631 -5.11 -22.72 -13.31
CA HIS A 631 -4.91 -23.09 -14.71
C HIS A 631 -5.96 -22.48 -15.63
N ALA A 632 -7.19 -22.24 -15.13
CA ALA A 632 -8.25 -21.62 -15.91
C ALA A 632 -7.99 -20.13 -16.21
N VAL A 633 -7.12 -19.48 -15.42
CA VAL A 633 -6.79 -18.06 -15.55
C VAL A 633 -5.35 -17.80 -15.97
N ALA A 634 -4.57 -18.87 -16.24
CA ALA A 634 -3.20 -18.77 -16.69
C ALA A 634 -3.13 -18.59 -18.21
N ASP A 635 -2.17 -17.80 -18.69
CA ASP A 635 -1.82 -17.71 -20.12
C ASP A 635 -1.00 -18.94 -20.55
N LEU A 636 -0.23 -19.51 -19.63
CA LEU A 636 0.47 -20.77 -19.79
C LEU A 636 0.24 -21.66 -18.55
N ALA A 637 -0.49 -22.75 -18.72
CA ALA A 637 -0.77 -23.74 -17.69
C ALA A 637 0.06 -25.01 -17.92
N ILE A 638 0.95 -25.34 -16.99
CA ILE A 638 1.80 -26.52 -17.03
C ILE A 638 1.34 -27.49 -15.95
N VAL A 639 0.86 -28.65 -16.39
CA VAL A 639 0.46 -29.75 -15.51
C VAL A 639 1.64 -30.70 -15.36
N GLY A 640 2.35 -30.64 -14.24
CA GLY A 640 3.57 -31.42 -14.01
C GLY A 640 4.19 -31.19 -12.63
N ASP A 641 5.28 -31.90 -12.34
CA ASP A 641 5.99 -31.77 -11.06
C ASP A 641 6.87 -30.51 -11.03
N LEU A 642 6.58 -29.60 -10.11
CA LEU A 642 7.38 -28.39 -9.88
C LEU A 642 8.83 -28.71 -9.47
N PHE A 643 9.08 -29.84 -8.80
CA PHE A 643 10.41 -30.23 -8.36
C PHE A 643 11.33 -30.65 -9.51
N GLU A 644 10.76 -31.01 -10.66
CA GLU A 644 11.49 -31.30 -11.88
C GLU A 644 11.63 -30.04 -12.76
N ILE A 645 10.53 -29.29 -12.90
CA ILE A 645 10.47 -28.17 -13.85
C ILE A 645 11.28 -26.96 -13.36
N LEU A 646 11.17 -26.57 -12.09
CA LEU A 646 11.82 -25.36 -11.58
C LEU A 646 13.36 -25.43 -11.63
N PRO A 647 14.02 -26.53 -11.21
CA PRO A 647 15.48 -26.62 -11.31
C PRO A 647 15.99 -26.62 -12.75
N ARG A 648 15.31 -27.33 -13.67
CA ARG A 648 15.69 -27.39 -15.09
C ARG A 648 15.55 -26.02 -15.77
N LEU A 649 14.46 -25.30 -15.49
CA LEU A 649 14.27 -23.93 -15.96
C LEU A 649 15.38 -23.00 -15.44
N THR A 650 15.70 -23.09 -14.14
CA THR A 650 16.76 -22.29 -13.50
C THR A 650 18.13 -22.59 -14.13
N ALA A 651 18.46 -23.86 -14.35
CA ALA A 651 19.71 -24.27 -15.00
C ALA A 651 19.83 -23.69 -16.41
N ARG A 652 18.75 -23.73 -17.21
CA ARG A 652 18.74 -23.19 -18.57
C ARG A 652 18.89 -21.67 -18.63
N LEU A 653 18.32 -20.96 -17.66
CA LEU A 653 18.52 -19.52 -17.50
C LEU A 653 19.98 -19.19 -17.14
N ARG A 654 20.56 -19.91 -16.16
CA ARG A 654 21.96 -19.71 -15.75
C ARG A 654 22.95 -20.02 -16.88
N GLN A 655 22.75 -21.11 -17.62
CA GLN A 655 23.60 -21.49 -18.77
C GLN A 655 23.67 -20.39 -19.84
N ARG A 656 22.58 -19.64 -20.02
CA ARG A 656 22.51 -18.51 -20.95
C ARG A 656 23.24 -17.28 -20.40
N SER A 657 23.11 -17.00 -19.10
CA SER A 657 23.84 -15.90 -18.45
C SER A 657 25.35 -16.13 -18.41
N THR A 658 25.80 -17.39 -18.34
CA THR A 658 27.24 -17.77 -18.40
C THR A 658 27.81 -17.83 -19.82
N GLY A 659 27.02 -17.55 -20.86
CA GLY A 659 27.49 -17.43 -22.25
C GLY A 659 28.23 -16.12 -22.55
N ALA A 660 28.23 -15.17 -21.62
CA ALA A 660 29.11 -14.01 -21.61
C ALA A 660 30.31 -14.31 -20.70
N ALA A 661 31.46 -14.60 -21.34
CA ALA A 661 32.82 -14.85 -20.83
C ALA A 661 33.01 -15.37 -19.37
N PRO A 662 33.74 -16.49 -19.16
CA PRO A 662 34.07 -16.95 -17.81
C PRO A 662 35.09 -15.99 -17.17
N HIS A 663 34.69 -15.27 -16.12
CA HIS A 663 35.66 -14.85 -15.11
C HIS A 663 36.05 -16.10 -14.31
N GLU A 664 37.31 -16.51 -14.43
CA GLU A 664 37.89 -17.60 -13.65
C GLU A 664 37.64 -17.37 -12.15
N PRO A 665 37.23 -18.41 -11.39
CA PRO A 665 37.23 -18.32 -9.93
C PRO A 665 38.68 -18.26 -9.46
N SER A 666 39.07 -17.17 -8.80
CA SER A 666 40.37 -17.07 -8.15
C SER A 666 40.49 -18.16 -7.08
N ILE A 667 41.35 -19.13 -7.34
CA ILE A 667 41.74 -20.18 -6.40
C ILE A 667 42.44 -19.50 -5.21
N LEU A 668 41.77 -19.43 -4.07
CA LEU A 668 42.40 -19.20 -2.78
C LEU A 668 42.98 -20.54 -2.32
N SER A 669 44.30 -20.69 -2.44
CA SER A 669 45.05 -21.76 -1.79
C SER A 669 45.05 -21.57 -0.26
N PRO A 670 45.07 -22.66 0.53
CA PRO A 670 45.07 -22.62 1.98
C PRO A 670 46.49 -22.38 2.51
N ASP A 671 46.63 -21.49 3.49
CA ASP A 671 47.57 -21.62 4.62
C ASP A 671 47.65 -20.30 5.38
N THR A 672 47.33 -20.33 6.68
CA THR A 672 48.01 -19.68 7.83
C THR A 672 46.99 -19.51 8.99
N PRO A 673 47.32 -19.92 10.23
CA PRO A 673 46.35 -20.26 11.26
C PRO A 673 45.76 -19.07 12.02
N ALA A 674 44.59 -19.32 12.60
CA ALA A 674 43.82 -18.40 13.44
C ALA A 674 44.64 -17.81 14.59
N ALA A 675 44.61 -16.48 14.71
CA ALA A 675 45.09 -15.76 15.88
C ALA A 675 44.12 -15.98 17.06
N ALA A 676 44.67 -16.42 18.18
CA ALA A 676 44.00 -16.62 19.45
C ALA A 676 43.49 -15.30 20.07
N PRO A 677 42.42 -15.32 20.88
CA PRO A 677 41.99 -14.15 21.66
C PRO A 677 42.93 -13.93 22.86
N PRO A 678 43.13 -12.68 23.32
CA PRO A 678 43.99 -12.42 24.46
C PRO A 678 43.29 -12.82 25.76
N ALA A 679 43.94 -13.69 26.54
CA ALA A 679 43.72 -13.84 27.96
C ALA A 679 44.86 -13.16 28.70
N GLU A 680 44.54 -12.29 29.67
CA GLU A 680 44.98 -12.40 31.06
C GLU A 680 44.64 -11.12 31.84
N ASN A 681 43.91 -11.27 32.94
CA ASN A 681 44.54 -10.97 34.24
C ASN A 681 43.75 -11.63 35.38
N LYS A 682 44.33 -12.68 35.98
CA LYS A 682 43.97 -13.18 37.31
C LYS A 682 45.10 -12.79 38.25
N ALA A 683 44.79 -11.91 39.20
CA ALA A 683 45.54 -11.80 40.45
C ALA A 683 44.75 -12.54 41.54
N SER A 684 45.50 -13.31 42.32
CA SER A 684 45.14 -14.31 43.32
C SER A 684 44.73 -13.76 44.70
N ALA A 685 43.91 -14.54 45.44
CA ALA A 685 44.02 -14.87 46.88
C ALA A 685 42.59 -15.18 47.41
N SER A 686 42.22 -16.44 47.66
CA SER A 686 42.50 -17.23 48.87
C SER A 686 41.38 -17.19 49.92
N SER A 687 40.74 -18.35 50.09
CA SER A 687 40.29 -18.97 51.35
C SER A 687 38.91 -18.64 51.98
N ARG A 688 38.35 -19.74 52.56
CA ARG A 688 37.24 -19.91 53.52
C ARG A 688 35.83 -20.06 52.92
N GLU A 689 35.29 -21.27 52.86
CA GLU A 689 34.76 -22.16 53.94
C GLU A 689 33.24 -22.06 54.08
N ALA A 690 32.56 -23.15 53.71
CA ALA A 690 31.41 -23.78 54.35
C ALA A 690 30.30 -22.92 54.99
N ARG A 691 29.04 -23.12 54.54
CA ARG A 691 28.02 -23.94 55.24
C ARG A 691 26.62 -23.77 54.62
N SER A 692 25.91 -24.91 54.58
CA SER A 692 24.46 -25.17 54.53
C SER A 692 23.61 -24.49 53.47
#